data_AF-A0A2A2DJV2-F1
#
_entry.id   AF-A0A2A2DJV2-F1
#
_cell.length_a   1.000
_cell.length_b   1.000
_cell.length_c   1.000
_cell.angle_alpha   90.00
_cell.angle_beta   90.00
_cell.angle_gamma   90.00
#
_symmetry.space_group_name_H-M   'P 1'
#
loop_
_entity.id
_entity.type
_entity.pdbx_description
1 polymer ?
#
loop_
_entity_poly.entity_id
_entity_poly.type
_entity_poly.pdbx_seq_one_letter_code
_entity_poly.pdbx_strand_id
1 'polypeptide(L)'
;MLTIFLPPFPFRGVEAPYLWVFYKFLHESKETLHFLISPSYLQTTQHFEENQRWEVEIASCKHLTYSFPSEATFAKHRFSHFNDDIFTQLMSLSGNNPILAFKRLLTERIPLLEKAIEGMLFPAGQEAPEAIVTCINCPSLEAVAKANGIRVVHIELGPLRAPNYRWTAYFDFTGVNGNTEAESRYLNIESEFDNCVIAIENLREFFLTCDYHFSPIATCSNIGVPLQVEDDSNLIAYSNDHDNNSLIAYAKFIEKKNLLIRAHPNSVFGLKNTDIKIDNSPNSIEFIEKCKEIITINSSVGLEALLFERKTTILGDSSFSFINKAKSDLEKNNRLAFYLFCYLTPFNMAFDPAYIRFRLKNPSEIEILKWNMGAYGYASDKQNSLAEIIHNGITLHMMEKIKQLRTQMTEELSQLNLEHKRILSEQQQALYEQQKKLEENQRTAEAHKKTIDNQNNLARNNALIVEQLERTIRDERAYLDTILSSSSWKITKPLRYSRRIITSLMRRIQAYARQTKRILSTIKSDPKILLRALRHINENGFKATLRRSTQNLEVNFATSRYDLKLSKQDTTYILTTKHCIFVAELIKRNLEKAGFPAGIIFEAPATGFESSLHFVICPQIFTTLPGTYIAFQMEQSVSSRWFDENYLRTLENAYAILDYSTINIQFLQDKGLSLKQINYAPISYIPEYGATTQKQKEYDVLFYGDANNERRKEYLAAIQKKYKTKLIGNVFGEELYDEISKAKIIVNIHYYEGALLETTRIYECLSRDALIVSESSSDISNHKNLENIIDFTEIGDIDGMMSRIDYWLSSDTLREEKTASNRKALLAAPNDFEYYFQRFLLATDHINFDTFYDLAGHNIEFQTDYICLGLPESTVRKKDFDKDNKVGFQYFPGLRHNVGWIGCGLSYKFILRKAHEQKFKDITICEDDVEFFSDWKERFDQIHEHLKTKGQNWDIFAGLIANLHADTNIKAIDKLDGFELIHIDKMVSMVLNTYNASVFPKVMKWNENFRDPYKNTIDRFIEDQTNIDVITTAPFLVGHKEELTSTLWGFKNSQYTDLIAASTKLLQEKVSAFKARNDKALTENRSNS
;
A
#
# COMPACT_ATOMS: atom_id res chain seq x y z
N MET A 1 -50.92 7.77 -20.55
CA MET A 1 -49.56 7.21 -20.43
C MET A 1 -48.55 8.32 -20.13
N LEU A 2 -47.54 8.04 -19.30
CA LEU A 2 -46.42 8.96 -19.08
C LEU A 2 -45.51 9.02 -20.31
N THR A 3 -45.05 10.23 -20.65
CA THR A 3 -44.17 10.48 -21.78
C THR A 3 -42.82 10.99 -21.31
N ILE A 4 -41.72 10.39 -21.75
CA ILE A 4 -40.35 10.75 -21.38
C ILE A 4 -39.69 11.42 -22.58
N PHE A 5 -39.33 12.69 -22.43
CA PHE A 5 -38.55 13.45 -23.42
C PHE A 5 -37.08 13.42 -23.02
N LEU A 6 -36.26 12.75 -23.84
CA LEU A 6 -34.81 12.78 -23.69
C LEU A 6 -34.19 13.56 -24.85
N PRO A 7 -33.26 14.49 -24.57
CA PRO A 7 -32.63 15.32 -25.60
C PRO A 7 -32.06 14.49 -26.74
N PRO A 8 -32.54 14.68 -27.98
CA PRO A 8 -32.18 13.80 -29.10
C PRO A 8 -30.80 14.11 -29.69
N PHE A 9 -30.16 15.21 -29.32
CA PHE A 9 -29.03 15.79 -30.05
C PHE A 9 -27.71 15.70 -29.27
N PRO A 10 -26.59 15.34 -29.93
CA PRO A 10 -25.28 15.17 -29.29
C PRO A 10 -24.53 16.50 -29.13
N PHE A 11 -25.10 17.49 -28.44
CA PHE A 11 -24.47 18.82 -28.29
C PHE A 11 -23.08 18.79 -27.64
N ARG A 12 -22.82 17.79 -26.81
CA ARG A 12 -21.55 17.58 -26.10
C ARG A 12 -20.65 16.55 -26.81
N GLY A 13 -20.94 16.27 -28.09
CA GLY A 13 -20.19 15.29 -28.89
C GLY A 13 -20.47 13.83 -28.53
N VAL A 14 -21.51 13.55 -27.74
CA VAL A 14 -21.90 12.19 -27.32
C VAL A 14 -23.32 11.89 -27.78
N GLU A 15 -23.48 10.84 -28.58
CA GLU A 15 -24.80 10.33 -28.98
C GLU A 15 -25.60 9.83 -27.77
N ALA A 16 -26.93 9.87 -27.82
CA ALA A 16 -27.78 9.47 -26.68
C ALA A 16 -27.25 9.97 -25.30
N PRO A 17 -27.10 11.29 -25.09
CA PRO A 17 -26.37 11.83 -23.93
C PRO A 17 -27.02 11.51 -22.57
N TYR A 18 -28.29 11.12 -22.56
CA TYR A 18 -29.06 10.74 -21.37
C TYR A 18 -29.41 9.25 -21.36
N LEU A 19 -28.52 8.39 -21.88
CA LEU A 19 -28.74 6.95 -21.99
C LEU A 19 -29.01 6.29 -20.62
N TRP A 20 -28.37 6.78 -19.56
CA TRP A 20 -28.59 6.25 -18.21
C TRP A 20 -30.03 6.52 -17.71
N VAL A 21 -30.60 7.69 -18.03
CA VAL A 21 -32.00 8.05 -17.71
C VAL A 21 -32.95 7.13 -18.44
N PHE A 22 -32.66 6.86 -19.72
CA PHE A 22 -33.41 5.93 -20.54
C PHE A 22 -33.45 4.53 -19.91
N TYR A 23 -32.29 3.96 -19.58
CA TYR A 23 -32.21 2.64 -18.95
C TYR A 23 -32.83 2.60 -17.56
N LYS A 24 -32.71 3.69 -16.78
CA LYS A 24 -33.35 3.77 -15.46
C LYS A 24 -34.87 3.70 -15.56
N PHE A 25 -35.50 4.46 -16.47
CA PHE A 25 -36.94 4.38 -16.69
C PHE A 25 -37.41 3.00 -17.19
N LEU A 26 -36.65 2.38 -18.10
CA LEU A 26 -36.97 1.04 -18.58
C LEU A 26 -36.87 -0.01 -17.46
N HIS A 27 -35.93 0.15 -16.53
CA HIS A 27 -35.76 -0.75 -15.40
C HIS A 27 -36.88 -0.59 -14.35
N GLU A 28 -37.20 0.64 -13.98
CA GLU A 28 -38.19 0.92 -12.91
C GLU A 28 -39.64 0.70 -13.36
N SER A 29 -39.93 0.92 -14.65
CA SER A 29 -41.32 0.95 -15.12
C SER A 29 -41.91 -0.43 -15.41
N LYS A 30 -42.93 -0.77 -14.62
CA LYS A 30 -43.79 -1.94 -14.87
C LYS A 30 -44.92 -1.67 -15.86
N GLU A 31 -45.07 -0.45 -16.34
CA GLU A 31 -46.08 -0.07 -17.34
C GLU A 31 -45.46 0.32 -18.69
N THR A 32 -46.29 0.47 -19.71
CA THR A 32 -45.87 1.01 -21.01
C THR A 32 -45.63 2.51 -20.86
N LEU A 33 -44.52 2.99 -21.41
CA LEU A 33 -44.10 4.40 -21.44
C LEU A 33 -43.96 4.84 -22.90
N HIS A 34 -44.12 6.14 -23.15
CA HIS A 34 -43.82 6.76 -24.43
C HIS A 34 -42.51 7.53 -24.34
N PHE A 35 -41.60 7.34 -25.27
CA PHE A 35 -40.31 8.02 -25.33
C PHE A 35 -40.21 8.89 -26.57
N LEU A 36 -39.87 10.16 -26.39
CA LEU A 36 -39.50 11.09 -27.46
C LEU A 36 -37.98 11.20 -27.47
N ILE A 37 -37.35 10.52 -28.43
CA ILE A 37 -35.91 10.26 -28.43
C ILE A 37 -35.34 10.30 -29.85
N SER A 38 -34.02 10.43 -29.97
CA SER A 38 -33.34 10.09 -31.23
C SER A 38 -33.26 8.55 -31.39
N PRO A 39 -33.28 8.02 -32.63
CA PRO A 39 -32.96 6.61 -32.89
C PRO A 39 -31.63 6.14 -32.27
N SER A 40 -30.71 7.05 -31.96
CA SER A 40 -29.44 6.73 -31.28
C SER A 40 -29.64 6.04 -29.92
N TYR A 41 -30.77 6.24 -29.24
CA TYR A 41 -31.07 5.60 -27.95
C TYR A 41 -31.47 4.13 -28.08
N LEU A 42 -31.86 3.67 -29.27
CA LEU A 42 -32.31 2.31 -29.54
C LEU A 42 -31.20 1.40 -30.09
N GLN A 43 -29.95 1.86 -30.07
CA GLN A 43 -28.82 1.02 -30.42
C GLN A 43 -28.67 -0.14 -29.43
N THR A 44 -28.04 -1.22 -29.88
CA THR A 44 -27.84 -2.40 -29.04
C THR A 44 -26.90 -2.09 -27.88
N THR A 45 -27.04 -2.82 -26.77
CA THR A 45 -26.06 -2.72 -25.66
C THR A 45 -24.63 -2.93 -26.16
N GLN A 46 -24.45 -3.86 -27.12
CA GLN A 46 -23.17 -4.11 -27.76
C GLN A 46 -22.61 -2.87 -28.47
N HIS A 47 -23.43 -2.10 -29.20
CA HIS A 47 -22.99 -0.85 -29.84
C HIS A 47 -22.42 0.14 -28.82
N PHE A 48 -23.09 0.31 -27.67
CA PHE A 48 -22.59 1.20 -26.63
C PHE A 48 -21.35 0.65 -25.90
N GLU A 49 -21.24 -0.67 -25.75
CA GLU A 49 -20.03 -1.32 -25.22
C GLU A 49 -18.83 -1.12 -26.15
N GLU A 50 -19.03 -1.26 -27.47
CA GLU A 50 -18.02 -1.01 -28.50
C GLU A 50 -17.56 0.46 -28.51
N ASN A 51 -18.48 1.39 -28.24
CA ASN A 51 -18.19 2.81 -28.09
C ASN A 51 -17.68 3.21 -26.68
N GLN A 52 -17.38 2.25 -25.80
CA GLN A 52 -16.84 2.47 -24.44
C GLN A 52 -17.68 3.44 -23.59
N ARG A 53 -19.00 3.33 -23.69
CA ARG A 53 -19.94 4.16 -22.94
C ARG A 53 -19.99 3.75 -21.47
N TRP A 54 -19.94 4.73 -20.57
CA TRP A 54 -19.92 4.49 -19.13
C TRP A 54 -21.25 3.89 -18.63
N GLU A 55 -22.36 4.17 -19.32
CA GLU A 55 -23.71 3.70 -18.99
C GLU A 55 -23.88 2.18 -19.13
N VAL A 56 -23.00 1.51 -19.86
CA VAL A 56 -23.00 0.05 -19.99
C VAL A 56 -21.94 -0.65 -19.13
N GLU A 57 -21.19 0.10 -18.33
CA GLU A 57 -20.30 -0.50 -17.37
C GLU A 57 -21.08 -1.07 -16.18
N ILE A 58 -20.79 -2.33 -15.81
CA ILE A 58 -21.43 -3.00 -14.66
C ILE A 58 -21.33 -2.17 -13.36
N ALA A 59 -20.27 -1.39 -13.18
CA ALA A 59 -20.13 -0.52 -12.01
C ALA A 59 -21.17 0.60 -12.00
N SER A 60 -21.36 1.29 -13.13
CA SER A 60 -22.37 2.33 -13.33
C SER A 60 -23.79 1.79 -13.20
N CYS A 61 -24.09 0.62 -13.78
CA CYS A 61 -25.41 -0.01 -13.67
C CYS A 61 -25.75 -0.38 -12.22
N LYS A 62 -24.77 -0.93 -11.48
CA LYS A 62 -24.93 -1.23 -10.04
C LYS A 62 -25.08 0.03 -9.21
N HIS A 63 -24.31 1.06 -9.53
CA HIS A 63 -24.42 2.36 -8.88
C HIS A 63 -25.82 2.91 -9.14
N LEU A 64 -26.19 3.25 -10.37
CA LEU A 64 -27.48 3.86 -10.73
C LEU A 64 -28.69 2.92 -10.63
N THR A 65 -28.50 1.69 -10.17
CA THR A 65 -29.56 0.69 -9.93
C THR A 65 -30.47 0.48 -11.15
N TYR A 66 -29.87 0.08 -12.27
CA TYR A 66 -30.62 -0.41 -13.43
C TYR A 66 -29.95 -1.63 -14.07
N SER A 67 -30.69 -2.34 -14.91
CA SER A 67 -30.22 -3.48 -15.71
C SER A 67 -30.35 -3.18 -17.20
N PHE A 68 -29.66 -3.95 -18.03
CA PHE A 68 -29.81 -3.85 -19.49
C PHE A 68 -31.23 -4.23 -19.92
N PRO A 69 -31.87 -3.41 -20.77
CA PRO A 69 -33.18 -3.77 -21.31
C PRO A 69 -33.06 -4.94 -22.27
N SER A 70 -33.99 -5.89 -22.17
CA SER A 70 -34.14 -6.96 -23.17
C SER A 70 -34.98 -6.47 -24.36
N GLU A 71 -34.95 -7.19 -25.49
CA GLU A 71 -35.85 -6.91 -26.62
C GLU A 71 -37.33 -6.90 -26.19
N ALA A 72 -37.71 -7.80 -25.28
CA ALA A 72 -39.05 -7.84 -24.70
C ALA A 72 -39.37 -6.58 -23.87
N THR A 73 -38.36 -5.97 -23.24
CA THR A 73 -38.51 -4.69 -22.55
C THR A 73 -38.78 -3.59 -23.57
N PHE A 74 -37.99 -3.48 -24.64
CA PHE A 74 -38.21 -2.48 -25.68
C PHE A 74 -39.59 -2.62 -26.34
N ALA A 75 -40.00 -3.84 -26.69
CA ALA A 75 -41.29 -4.10 -27.35
C ALA A 75 -42.53 -3.65 -26.54
N LYS A 76 -42.38 -3.45 -25.24
CA LYS A 76 -43.44 -2.98 -24.34
C LYS A 76 -43.66 -1.47 -24.41
N HIS A 77 -42.64 -0.70 -24.81
CA HIS A 77 -42.68 0.76 -24.80
C HIS A 77 -42.92 1.31 -26.20
N ARG A 78 -43.35 2.57 -26.26
CA ARG A 78 -43.57 3.31 -27.49
C ARG A 78 -42.46 4.31 -27.71
N PHE A 79 -41.99 4.43 -28.95
CA PHE A 79 -40.93 5.36 -29.32
C PHE A 79 -41.41 6.27 -30.46
N SER A 80 -41.19 7.57 -30.31
CA SER A 80 -41.35 8.57 -31.36
C SER A 80 -40.00 9.25 -31.59
N HIS A 81 -39.66 9.48 -32.86
CA HIS A 81 -38.32 9.86 -33.28
C HIS A 81 -38.26 11.26 -33.86
N PHE A 82 -37.26 12.03 -33.41
CA PHE A 82 -36.90 13.29 -34.04
C PHE A 82 -36.20 13.04 -35.38
N ASN A 83 -36.45 13.92 -36.36
CA ASN A 83 -35.70 13.93 -37.62
C ASN A 83 -34.38 14.67 -37.43
N ASP A 84 -33.27 14.10 -37.91
CA ASP A 84 -31.92 14.68 -37.83
C ASP A 84 -31.80 16.06 -38.50
N ASP A 85 -32.71 16.41 -39.42
CA ASP A 85 -32.76 17.73 -40.04
C ASP A 85 -33.01 18.86 -39.02
N ILE A 86 -33.77 18.59 -37.94
CA ILE A 86 -34.01 19.54 -36.85
C ILE A 86 -32.68 19.96 -36.20
N PHE A 87 -31.81 18.98 -35.96
CA PHE A 87 -30.49 19.23 -35.39
C PHE A 87 -29.62 20.05 -36.33
N THR A 88 -29.60 19.65 -37.60
CA THR A 88 -28.80 20.30 -38.65
C THR A 88 -29.19 21.77 -38.80
N GLN A 89 -30.50 22.06 -38.78
CA GLN A 89 -31.01 23.43 -38.80
C GLN A 89 -30.64 24.22 -37.54
N LEU A 90 -30.79 23.62 -36.35
CA LEU A 90 -30.44 24.29 -35.08
C LEU A 90 -28.93 24.60 -35.01
N MET A 91 -28.09 23.70 -35.50
CA MET A 91 -26.65 23.91 -35.64
C MET A 91 -26.35 25.05 -36.59
N SER A 92 -26.97 25.07 -37.78
CA SER A 92 -26.82 26.14 -38.77
C SER A 92 -27.24 27.51 -38.19
N LEU A 93 -28.40 27.59 -37.53
CA LEU A 93 -28.91 28.80 -36.87
C LEU A 93 -28.01 29.28 -35.73
N SER A 94 -27.19 28.39 -35.18
CA SER A 94 -26.23 28.68 -34.10
C SER A 94 -24.81 28.88 -34.65
N GLY A 95 -24.64 29.13 -35.95
CA GLY A 95 -23.33 29.35 -36.56
C GLY A 95 -22.41 28.14 -36.47
N ASN A 96 -22.99 26.93 -36.48
CA ASN A 96 -22.32 25.65 -36.25
C ASN A 96 -21.62 25.55 -34.87
N ASN A 97 -22.06 26.33 -33.88
CA ASN A 97 -21.58 26.23 -32.50
C ASN A 97 -22.51 25.33 -31.68
N PRO A 98 -22.07 24.12 -31.26
CA PRO A 98 -22.92 23.18 -30.56
C PRO A 98 -23.26 23.62 -29.12
N ILE A 99 -22.40 24.40 -28.47
CA ILE A 99 -22.65 24.95 -27.14
C ILE A 99 -23.73 26.02 -27.19
N LEU A 100 -23.67 26.90 -28.20
CA LEU A 100 -24.72 27.89 -28.42
C LEU A 100 -26.04 27.22 -28.79
N ALA A 101 -26.01 26.20 -29.65
CA ALA A 101 -27.19 25.42 -30.00
C ALA A 101 -27.83 24.76 -28.77
N PHE A 102 -27.02 24.24 -27.84
CA PHE A 102 -27.51 23.68 -26.58
C PHE A 102 -28.08 24.76 -25.66
N LYS A 103 -27.42 25.91 -25.51
CA LYS A 103 -27.95 27.05 -24.75
C LYS A 103 -29.33 27.46 -25.26
N ARG A 104 -29.50 27.56 -26.59
CA ARG A 104 -30.79 27.88 -27.21
C ARG A 104 -31.86 26.83 -26.92
N LEU A 105 -31.53 25.54 -26.99
CA LEU A 105 -32.47 24.48 -26.61
C LEU A 105 -32.95 24.66 -25.16
N LEU A 106 -32.03 24.96 -24.24
CA LEU A 106 -32.31 25.05 -22.81
C LEU A 106 -33.06 26.33 -22.41
N THR A 107 -32.97 27.40 -23.22
CA THR A 107 -33.41 28.76 -22.81
C THR A 107 -34.34 29.46 -23.79
N GLU A 108 -34.52 28.95 -25.01
CA GLU A 108 -35.32 29.59 -26.05
C GLU A 108 -36.43 28.66 -26.58
N ARG A 109 -37.48 29.31 -27.11
CA ARG A 109 -38.51 28.63 -27.89
C ARG A 109 -38.05 28.49 -29.34
N ILE A 110 -38.05 27.26 -29.84
CA ILE A 110 -37.56 26.88 -31.16
C ILE A 110 -38.75 26.37 -31.98
N PRO A 111 -39.34 27.18 -32.90
CA PRO A 111 -40.60 26.84 -33.56
C PRO A 111 -40.60 25.51 -34.31
N LEU A 112 -39.49 25.16 -34.96
CA LEU A 112 -39.36 23.87 -35.67
C LEU A 112 -39.36 22.68 -34.71
N LEU A 113 -38.84 22.85 -33.48
CA LEU A 113 -38.84 21.83 -32.44
C LEU A 113 -40.23 21.70 -31.83
N GLU A 114 -40.92 22.82 -31.58
CA GLU A 114 -42.31 22.81 -31.11
C GLU A 114 -43.21 22.02 -32.06
N LYS A 115 -43.14 22.31 -33.37
CA LYS A 115 -43.91 21.59 -34.39
C LYS A 115 -43.62 20.09 -34.41
N ALA A 116 -42.35 19.70 -34.23
CA ALA A 116 -41.96 18.30 -34.20
C ALA A 116 -42.49 17.59 -32.94
N ILE A 117 -42.37 18.23 -31.78
CA ILE A 117 -42.88 17.71 -30.51
C ILE A 117 -44.40 17.56 -30.58
N GLU A 118 -45.11 18.58 -31.04
CA GLU A 118 -46.57 18.57 -31.18
C GLU A 118 -47.06 17.41 -32.06
N GLY A 119 -46.42 17.20 -33.22
CA GLY A 119 -46.74 16.09 -34.11
C GLY A 119 -46.51 14.69 -33.51
N MET A 120 -45.56 14.55 -32.58
CA MET A 120 -45.27 13.28 -31.89
C MET A 120 -46.16 13.04 -30.67
N LEU A 121 -46.56 14.09 -29.97
CA LEU A 121 -47.40 14.00 -28.78
C LEU A 121 -48.89 13.83 -29.13
N PHE A 122 -49.36 14.44 -30.21
CA PHE A 122 -50.78 14.51 -30.57
C PHE A 122 -51.07 14.00 -31.99
N PRO A 123 -50.66 12.78 -32.36
CA PRO A 123 -51.07 12.20 -33.64
C PRO A 123 -52.58 11.93 -33.63
N ALA A 124 -53.21 12.01 -34.81
CA ALA A 124 -54.65 11.85 -34.95
C ALA A 124 -55.15 10.50 -34.39
N GLY A 125 -56.15 10.56 -33.50
CA GLY A 125 -56.82 9.38 -32.94
C GLY A 125 -56.16 8.78 -31.68
N GLN A 126 -55.24 9.49 -31.02
CA GLN A 126 -54.61 9.03 -29.78
C GLN A 126 -54.85 9.98 -28.61
N GLU A 127 -54.89 9.42 -27.41
CA GLU A 127 -55.03 10.19 -26.16
C GLU A 127 -53.77 11.00 -25.84
N ALA A 128 -53.98 12.20 -25.31
CA ALA A 128 -52.92 13.06 -24.81
C ALA A 128 -52.14 12.37 -23.67
N PRO A 129 -50.83 12.65 -23.52
CA PRO A 129 -50.05 12.09 -22.42
C PRO A 129 -50.51 12.65 -21.06
N GLU A 130 -50.37 11.83 -20.01
CA GLU A 130 -50.74 12.22 -18.64
C GLU A 130 -49.85 13.36 -18.11
N ALA A 131 -48.56 13.23 -18.39
CA ALA A 131 -47.53 14.22 -18.12
C ALA A 131 -46.32 13.92 -19.01
N ILE A 132 -45.46 14.92 -19.14
CA ILE A 132 -44.17 14.77 -19.82
C ILE A 132 -43.07 14.87 -18.77
N VAL A 133 -42.10 13.96 -18.80
CA VAL A 133 -40.94 13.95 -17.92
C VAL A 133 -39.70 14.23 -18.74
N THR A 134 -38.82 15.09 -18.25
CA THR A 134 -37.57 15.45 -18.91
C THR A 134 -36.44 15.65 -17.91
N CYS A 135 -35.20 15.59 -18.37
CA CYS A 135 -33.99 15.85 -17.59
C CYS A 135 -33.29 17.16 -17.91
N ILE A 136 -33.92 18.02 -18.72
CA ILE A 136 -33.43 19.35 -19.03
C ILE A 136 -34.61 20.33 -19.07
N ASN A 137 -34.32 21.62 -18.93
CA ASN A 137 -35.30 22.64 -19.33
C ASN A 137 -35.35 22.68 -20.86
N CYS A 138 -36.55 22.90 -21.39
CA CYS A 138 -36.77 22.98 -22.83
C CYS A 138 -38.02 23.82 -23.07
N PRO A 139 -37.87 25.16 -23.22
CA PRO A 139 -39.01 26.06 -23.35
C PRO A 139 -39.94 25.71 -24.53
N SER A 140 -39.40 25.08 -25.57
CA SER A 140 -40.18 24.55 -26.70
C SER A 140 -41.12 23.41 -26.26
N LEU A 141 -40.62 22.47 -25.47
CA LEU A 141 -41.42 21.39 -24.90
C LEU A 141 -42.48 21.93 -23.94
N GLU A 142 -42.06 22.81 -23.04
CA GLU A 142 -42.92 23.44 -22.05
C GLU A 142 -44.05 24.25 -22.70
N ALA A 143 -43.75 24.98 -23.79
CA ALA A 143 -44.75 25.73 -24.55
C ALA A 143 -45.81 24.81 -25.19
N VAL A 144 -45.38 23.71 -25.82
CA VAL A 144 -46.30 22.72 -26.41
C VAL A 144 -47.15 22.05 -25.35
N ALA A 145 -46.54 21.65 -24.23
CA ALA A 145 -47.24 21.03 -23.11
C ALA A 145 -48.28 21.99 -22.51
N LYS A 146 -47.89 23.24 -22.25
CA LYS A 146 -48.76 24.29 -21.71
C LYS A 146 -49.95 24.60 -22.63
N ALA A 147 -49.71 24.69 -23.94
CA ALA A 147 -50.78 24.93 -24.93
C ALA A 147 -51.86 23.83 -24.92
N ASN A 148 -51.49 22.63 -24.46
CA ASN A 148 -52.37 21.46 -24.40
C ASN A 148 -52.76 21.05 -22.97
N GLY A 149 -52.48 21.89 -21.96
CA GLY A 149 -52.85 21.63 -20.56
C GLY A 149 -52.09 20.46 -19.90
N ILE A 150 -50.90 20.13 -20.39
CA ILE A 150 -50.08 19.01 -19.90
C ILE A 150 -48.96 19.54 -19.00
N ARG A 151 -48.75 18.86 -17.87
CA ARG A 151 -47.66 19.20 -16.95
C ARG A 151 -46.34 18.58 -17.39
N VAL A 152 -45.27 19.36 -17.24
CA VAL A 152 -43.89 18.92 -17.44
C VAL A 152 -43.23 18.70 -16.08
N VAL A 153 -42.58 17.57 -15.92
CA VAL A 153 -41.81 17.19 -14.74
C VAL A 153 -40.33 17.18 -15.13
N HIS A 154 -39.53 17.97 -14.45
CA HIS A 154 -38.09 18.04 -14.62
C HIS A 154 -37.43 17.21 -13.51
N ILE A 155 -36.67 16.19 -13.91
CA ILE A 155 -35.94 15.30 -12.99
C ILE A 155 -34.46 15.23 -13.38
N GLU A 156 -33.57 15.16 -12.41
CA GLU A 156 -32.13 14.95 -12.66
C GLU A 156 -31.48 14.42 -11.37
N LEU A 157 -30.23 13.97 -11.46
CA LEU A 157 -29.43 13.64 -10.30
C LEU A 157 -29.36 14.82 -9.33
N GLY A 158 -29.74 14.56 -8.08
CA GLY A 158 -29.69 15.54 -7.01
C GLY A 158 -28.26 15.89 -6.61
N PRO A 159 -28.09 16.90 -5.76
CA PRO A 159 -26.78 17.40 -5.35
C PRO A 159 -26.10 16.51 -4.31
N LEU A 160 -26.85 15.68 -3.56
CA LEU A 160 -26.32 14.71 -2.61
C LEU A 160 -26.38 13.30 -3.20
N ARG A 161 -25.21 12.64 -3.31
CA ARG A 161 -25.02 11.39 -4.06
C ARG A 161 -24.21 10.37 -3.26
N ALA A 162 -24.48 9.09 -3.51
CA ALA A 162 -23.68 7.99 -2.99
C ALA A 162 -22.23 8.05 -3.55
N PRO A 163 -21.21 7.56 -2.81
CA PRO A 163 -21.31 6.84 -1.54
C PRO A 163 -21.30 7.75 -0.29
N ASN A 164 -21.05 9.05 -0.44
CA ASN A 164 -20.89 9.94 0.71
C ASN A 164 -22.24 10.32 1.35
N TYR A 165 -23.28 10.42 0.53
CA TYR A 165 -24.62 10.78 0.99
C TYR A 165 -25.67 9.79 0.51
N ARG A 166 -26.83 9.83 1.19
CA ARG A 166 -28.08 9.27 0.66
C ARG A 166 -28.35 9.88 -0.70
N TRP A 167 -28.71 9.02 -1.64
CA TRP A 167 -28.88 9.43 -3.02
C TRP A 167 -30.18 10.19 -3.24
N THR A 168 -30.06 11.39 -3.78
CA THR A 168 -31.19 12.28 -4.09
C THR A 168 -31.35 12.53 -5.59
N ALA A 169 -32.54 13.00 -5.96
CA ALA A 169 -32.92 13.47 -7.28
C ALA A 169 -33.67 14.80 -7.18
N TYR A 170 -33.58 15.62 -8.22
CA TYR A 170 -34.49 16.74 -8.45
C TYR A 170 -35.84 16.25 -8.96
N PHE A 171 -36.90 16.95 -8.55
CA PHE A 171 -38.26 16.74 -9.04
C PHE A 171 -39.01 18.07 -8.97
N ASP A 172 -39.12 18.74 -10.12
CA ASP A 172 -39.56 20.14 -10.22
C ASP A 172 -40.50 20.34 -11.43
N PHE A 173 -41.59 21.08 -11.26
CA PHE A 173 -42.56 21.34 -12.34
C PHE A 173 -42.27 22.58 -13.20
N THR A 174 -41.25 23.36 -12.84
CA THR A 174 -40.87 24.61 -13.51
C THR A 174 -39.51 24.53 -14.22
N GLY A 175 -38.56 23.82 -13.65
CA GLY A 175 -37.23 23.65 -14.23
C GLY A 175 -36.27 22.90 -13.31
N VAL A 176 -35.22 22.33 -13.89
CA VAL A 176 -34.16 21.61 -13.18
C VAL A 176 -32.83 22.32 -13.33
N ASN A 177 -32.05 22.31 -12.25
CA ASN A 177 -30.82 23.09 -12.06
C ASN A 177 -31.07 24.61 -11.99
N GLY A 178 -31.58 25.21 -13.06
CA GLY A 178 -32.04 26.61 -13.10
C GLY A 178 -33.53 26.71 -13.37
N ASN A 179 -34.10 27.91 -13.16
CA ASN A 179 -35.54 28.16 -13.24
C ASN A 179 -36.39 27.21 -12.37
N THR A 180 -35.93 26.96 -11.14
CA THR A 180 -36.55 25.97 -10.24
C THR A 180 -37.63 26.57 -9.35
N GLU A 181 -38.60 25.77 -8.89
CA GLU A 181 -39.70 26.21 -8.03
C GLU A 181 -39.36 26.14 -6.54
N ALA A 182 -38.13 25.70 -6.18
CA ALA A 182 -37.69 25.46 -4.80
C ALA A 182 -38.00 26.63 -3.85
N GLU A 183 -37.59 27.86 -4.21
CA GLU A 183 -37.83 29.05 -3.39
C GLU A 183 -39.33 29.34 -3.24
N SER A 184 -40.07 29.28 -4.35
CA SER A 184 -41.50 29.58 -4.34
C SER A 184 -42.28 28.57 -3.49
N ARG A 185 -41.91 27.28 -3.55
CA ARG A 185 -42.49 26.23 -2.70
C ARG A 185 -42.18 26.48 -1.23
N TYR A 186 -40.93 26.82 -0.88
CA TYR A 186 -40.56 27.12 0.50
C TYR A 186 -41.37 28.29 1.06
N LEU A 187 -41.45 29.41 0.32
CA LEU A 187 -42.16 30.61 0.78
C LEU A 187 -43.65 30.37 1.05
N ASN A 188 -44.26 29.39 0.37
CA ASN A 188 -45.66 29.01 0.61
C ASN A 188 -45.89 28.28 1.94
N ILE A 189 -44.84 27.71 2.54
CA ILE A 189 -44.91 26.90 3.76
C ILE A 189 -43.96 27.38 4.87
N GLU A 190 -43.37 28.57 4.72
CA GLU A 190 -42.37 29.10 5.65
C GLU A 190 -42.87 29.07 7.11
N SER A 191 -44.14 29.44 7.32
CA SER A 191 -44.79 29.43 8.64
C SER A 191 -44.96 28.04 9.26
N GLU A 192 -44.86 26.95 8.49
CA GLU A 192 -44.95 25.59 9.01
C GLU A 192 -43.67 25.14 9.75
N PHE A 193 -42.57 25.90 9.62
CA PHE A 193 -41.29 25.62 10.28
C PHE A 193 -41.07 26.40 11.60
N ASP A 194 -41.96 27.32 11.97
CA ASP A 194 -41.74 28.27 13.07
C ASP A 194 -41.67 27.63 14.48
N ASN A 195 -42.11 26.38 14.64
CA ASN A 195 -42.33 25.76 15.96
C ASN A 195 -41.26 24.71 16.37
N CYS A 196 -40.25 24.43 15.55
CA CYS A 196 -39.25 23.40 15.88
C CYS A 196 -37.86 23.76 15.36
N VAL A 197 -36.88 23.77 16.26
CA VAL A 197 -35.48 24.04 15.91
C VAL A 197 -34.84 22.75 15.41
N ILE A 198 -34.51 22.70 14.12
CA ILE A 198 -33.75 21.59 13.53
C ILE A 198 -32.28 21.99 13.45
N ALA A 199 -31.46 21.28 14.21
CA ALA A 199 -30.02 21.44 14.21
C ALA A 199 -29.42 20.97 12.87
N ILE A 200 -28.46 21.69 12.30
CA ILE A 200 -27.87 21.35 11.00
C ILE A 200 -27.06 20.05 11.06
N GLU A 201 -26.49 19.75 12.23
CA GLU A 201 -25.83 18.50 12.57
C GLU A 201 -26.76 17.31 12.34
N ASN A 202 -28.03 17.46 12.74
CA ASN A 202 -29.05 16.41 12.59
C ASN A 202 -29.42 16.21 11.11
N LEU A 203 -29.51 17.29 10.34
CA LEU A 203 -29.72 17.22 8.87
C LEU A 203 -28.54 16.51 8.20
N ARG A 204 -27.32 16.88 8.58
CA ARG A 204 -26.08 16.31 8.05
C ARG A 204 -25.95 14.83 8.37
N GLU A 205 -26.11 14.43 9.63
CA GLU A 205 -26.06 13.04 10.06
C GLU A 205 -27.11 12.17 9.37
N PHE A 206 -28.31 12.70 9.11
CA PHE A 206 -29.33 11.95 8.40
C PHE A 206 -28.92 11.65 6.96
N PHE A 207 -28.34 12.60 6.24
CA PHE A 207 -27.99 12.42 4.83
C PHE A 207 -26.61 11.82 4.59
N LEU A 208 -25.69 11.85 5.56
CA LEU A 208 -24.40 11.18 5.44
C LEU A 208 -24.54 9.66 5.48
N THR A 209 -23.82 8.98 4.58
CA THR A 209 -23.72 7.52 4.54
C THR A 209 -22.29 7.02 4.71
N CYS A 210 -21.30 7.90 4.64
CA CYS A 210 -19.92 7.58 4.97
C CYS A 210 -19.64 7.78 6.47
N ASP A 211 -18.66 7.04 6.99
CA ASP A 211 -18.14 7.26 8.34
C ASP A 211 -17.27 8.52 8.34
N TYR A 212 -17.92 9.66 8.57
CA TYR A 212 -17.27 10.97 8.66
C TYR A 212 -17.71 11.70 9.93
N HIS A 213 -16.76 12.19 10.70
CA HIS A 213 -17.03 13.00 11.88
C HIS A 213 -16.65 14.47 11.62
N PHE A 214 -17.66 15.33 11.48
CA PHE A 214 -17.41 16.75 11.29
C PHE A 214 -17.05 17.42 12.62
N SER A 215 -15.87 18.05 12.67
CA SER A 215 -15.49 18.95 13.76
C SER A 215 -15.65 20.40 13.31
N PRO A 216 -16.53 21.20 13.96
CA PRO A 216 -16.72 22.61 13.60
C PRO A 216 -15.49 23.48 13.91
N ILE A 217 -14.54 22.98 14.73
CA ILE A 217 -13.30 23.69 15.09
C ILE A 217 -12.25 23.41 14.01
N ALA A 218 -12.33 24.15 12.90
CA ALA A 218 -11.23 24.22 11.94
C ALA A 218 -10.79 25.67 11.80
N THR A 219 -9.54 25.96 12.20
CA THR A 219 -8.76 27.18 11.95
C THR A 219 -8.43 27.36 10.45
N CYS A 220 -9.34 26.98 9.56
CA CYS A 220 -9.13 27.04 8.13
C CYS A 220 -9.23 28.49 7.64
N SER A 221 -8.25 28.93 6.87
CA SER A 221 -8.22 30.28 6.29
C SER A 221 -8.59 30.31 4.80
N ASN A 222 -8.67 29.15 4.14
CA ASN A 222 -8.81 29.07 2.68
C ASN A 222 -10.22 29.38 2.19
N ILE A 223 -10.31 30.05 1.04
CA ILE A 223 -11.53 30.19 0.24
C ILE A 223 -11.47 29.14 -0.88
N GLY A 224 -12.37 28.17 -0.81
CA GLY A 224 -12.48 27.08 -1.77
C GLY A 224 -13.22 27.50 -3.02
N VAL A 225 -12.71 27.08 -4.18
CA VAL A 225 -13.30 27.37 -5.49
C VAL A 225 -13.46 26.07 -6.27
N PRO A 226 -14.60 25.37 -6.16
CA PRO A 226 -14.89 24.18 -6.94
C PRO A 226 -15.25 24.56 -8.39
N LEU A 227 -14.42 24.10 -9.33
CA LEU A 227 -14.69 24.22 -10.76
C LEU A 227 -15.74 23.18 -11.20
N GLN A 228 -16.35 23.41 -12.36
CA GLN A 228 -17.41 22.57 -12.92
C GLN A 228 -17.05 22.11 -14.35
N VAL A 229 -17.78 21.13 -14.89
CA VAL A 229 -17.62 20.72 -16.29
C VAL A 229 -18.09 21.85 -17.21
N GLU A 230 -17.22 22.26 -18.13
CA GLU A 230 -17.38 23.50 -18.90
C GLU A 230 -18.58 23.47 -19.84
N ASP A 231 -18.94 22.28 -20.33
CA ASP A 231 -20.03 22.05 -21.27
C ASP A 231 -21.30 21.48 -20.63
N ASP A 232 -21.41 21.52 -19.31
CA ASP A 232 -22.63 21.16 -18.60
C ASP A 232 -23.71 22.26 -18.75
N SER A 233 -24.98 21.85 -18.80
CA SER A 233 -26.13 22.75 -18.77
C SER A 233 -26.04 23.85 -17.70
N ASN A 234 -25.50 23.52 -16.52
CA ASN A 234 -25.27 24.45 -15.42
C ASN A 234 -24.39 25.64 -15.82
N LEU A 235 -23.30 25.39 -16.56
CA LEU A 235 -22.37 26.42 -17.01
C LEU A 235 -22.83 27.11 -18.30
N ILE A 236 -23.55 26.38 -19.15
CA ILE A 236 -24.02 26.87 -20.45
C ILE A 236 -25.22 27.82 -20.30
N ALA A 237 -26.19 27.49 -19.46
CA ALA A 237 -27.49 28.16 -19.41
C ALA A 237 -27.77 28.88 -18.07
N TYR A 238 -27.26 28.35 -16.95
CA TYR A 238 -27.67 28.79 -15.60
C TYR A 238 -26.54 29.46 -14.82
N SER A 239 -25.47 29.87 -15.50
CA SER A 239 -24.27 30.40 -14.85
C SER A 239 -24.29 31.90 -14.57
N ASN A 240 -25.32 32.61 -15.02
CA ASN A 240 -25.33 34.08 -15.06
C ASN A 240 -24.09 34.65 -15.78
N ASP A 241 -23.77 34.05 -16.94
CA ASP A 241 -22.62 34.38 -17.79
C ASP A 241 -21.23 34.17 -17.13
N HIS A 242 -21.17 33.43 -16.02
CA HIS A 242 -19.92 32.97 -15.45
C HIS A 242 -19.43 31.66 -16.09
N ASP A 243 -18.13 31.59 -16.37
CA ASP A 243 -17.39 30.35 -16.63
C ASP A 243 -16.33 30.08 -15.55
N ASN A 244 -15.63 28.94 -15.63
CA ASN A 244 -14.56 28.59 -14.70
C ASN A 244 -13.47 29.69 -14.62
N ASN A 245 -13.17 30.39 -15.73
CA ASN A 245 -12.17 31.46 -15.74
C ASN A 245 -12.65 32.69 -14.96
N SER A 246 -13.88 33.13 -15.20
CA SER A 246 -14.51 34.25 -14.52
C SER A 246 -14.73 33.97 -13.04
N LEU A 247 -15.01 32.71 -12.66
CA LEU A 247 -15.11 32.27 -11.27
C LEU A 247 -13.75 32.42 -10.56
N ILE A 248 -12.67 31.96 -11.19
CA ILE A 248 -11.31 32.14 -10.65
C ILE A 248 -10.95 33.63 -10.58
N ALA A 249 -11.30 34.42 -11.58
CA ALA A 249 -11.04 35.86 -11.59
C ALA A 249 -11.82 36.59 -10.48
N TYR A 250 -13.09 36.22 -10.27
CA TYR A 250 -13.91 36.73 -9.18
C TYR A 250 -13.34 36.33 -7.81
N ALA A 251 -12.97 35.06 -7.63
CA ALA A 251 -12.34 34.60 -6.40
C ALA A 251 -11.04 35.36 -6.10
N LYS A 252 -10.19 35.60 -7.11
CA LYS A 252 -8.96 36.42 -7.00
C LYS A 252 -9.23 37.88 -6.65
N PHE A 253 -10.37 38.41 -7.10
CA PHE A 253 -10.79 39.77 -6.76
C PHE A 253 -11.16 39.87 -5.28
N ILE A 254 -11.86 38.86 -4.74
CA ILE A 254 -12.26 38.79 -3.33
C ILE A 254 -11.08 38.46 -2.41
N GLU A 255 -10.23 37.51 -2.78
CA GLU A 255 -9.09 37.04 -1.98
C GLU A 255 -7.94 36.61 -2.89
N LYS A 256 -6.72 37.08 -2.60
CA LYS A 256 -5.56 36.87 -3.45
C LYS A 256 -4.66 35.74 -2.97
N LYS A 257 -4.60 35.48 -1.67
CA LYS A 257 -3.56 34.63 -1.07
C LYS A 257 -4.05 33.27 -0.60
N ASN A 258 -5.31 33.20 -0.15
CA ASN A 258 -5.85 32.01 0.51
C ASN A 258 -6.80 31.21 -0.39
N LEU A 259 -6.61 31.23 -1.71
CA LEU A 259 -7.48 30.47 -2.63
C LEU A 259 -7.06 28.99 -2.68
N LEU A 260 -8.04 28.10 -2.65
CA LEU A 260 -7.88 26.67 -2.86
C LEU A 260 -8.83 26.21 -3.97
N ILE A 261 -8.30 25.93 -5.16
CA ILE A 261 -9.11 25.56 -6.33
C ILE A 261 -9.26 24.04 -6.40
N ARG A 262 -10.50 23.55 -6.49
CA ARG A 262 -10.80 22.13 -6.72
C ARG A 262 -11.25 21.93 -8.15
N ALA A 263 -10.47 21.22 -8.95
CA ALA A 263 -10.85 20.85 -10.31
C ALA A 263 -12.01 19.85 -10.30
N HIS A 264 -12.89 19.91 -11.31
CA HIS A 264 -13.91 18.89 -11.49
C HIS A 264 -13.28 17.63 -12.13
N PRO A 265 -13.50 16.41 -11.60
CA PRO A 265 -12.88 15.19 -12.13
C PRO A 265 -13.17 14.91 -13.61
N ASN A 266 -14.34 15.35 -14.08
CA ASN A 266 -14.78 15.20 -15.48
C ASN A 266 -14.53 16.45 -16.35
N SER A 267 -13.80 17.46 -15.86
CA SER A 267 -13.39 18.60 -16.70
C SER A 267 -12.43 18.08 -17.77
N VAL A 268 -12.55 18.62 -18.99
CA VAL A 268 -11.62 18.32 -20.09
C VAL A 268 -10.35 19.17 -20.02
N PHE A 269 -10.28 20.14 -19.12
CA PHE A 269 -9.16 21.07 -18.96
C PHE A 269 -8.45 20.87 -17.62
N GLY A 270 -7.12 20.85 -17.67
CA GLY A 270 -6.28 20.93 -16.48
C GLY A 270 -5.84 22.37 -16.21
N LEU A 271 -5.75 22.75 -14.94
CA LEU A 271 -5.10 24.00 -14.54
C LEU A 271 -3.58 23.88 -14.75
N LYS A 272 -2.99 24.83 -15.46
CA LYS A 272 -1.52 24.95 -15.55
C LYS A 272 -0.95 25.47 -14.23
N ASN A 273 0.36 25.31 -13.99
CA ASN A 273 1.04 25.84 -12.80
C ASN A 273 0.62 27.28 -12.53
N THR A 274 -0.20 27.47 -11.50
CA THR A 274 -0.63 28.77 -11.01
C THR A 274 -0.07 28.98 -9.61
N ASP A 275 0.11 30.23 -9.19
CA ASP A 275 0.46 30.58 -7.79
C ASP A 275 -0.66 30.24 -6.77
N ILE A 276 -1.78 29.69 -7.24
CA ILE A 276 -2.94 29.31 -6.43
C ILE A 276 -2.85 27.83 -6.07
N LYS A 277 -3.17 27.51 -4.81
CA LYS A 277 -3.18 26.12 -4.33
C LYS A 277 -4.28 25.32 -5.04
N ILE A 278 -3.92 24.14 -5.52
CA ILE A 278 -4.87 23.19 -6.11
C ILE A 278 -5.19 22.11 -5.06
N ASP A 279 -6.48 21.86 -4.88
CA ASP A 279 -6.97 20.82 -3.98
C ASP A 279 -6.83 19.42 -4.61
N ASN A 280 -6.30 18.49 -3.80
CA ASN A 280 -6.17 17.07 -4.15
C ASN A 280 -6.95 16.18 -3.16
N SER A 281 -7.94 16.73 -2.44
CA SER A 281 -8.77 15.94 -1.53
C SER A 281 -9.49 14.81 -2.28
N PRO A 282 -9.58 13.60 -1.70
CA PRO A 282 -10.21 12.44 -2.36
C PRO A 282 -11.72 12.65 -2.62
N ASN A 283 -12.39 13.52 -1.87
CA ASN A 283 -13.80 13.84 -2.04
C ASN A 283 -14.09 15.33 -1.72
N SER A 284 -15.33 15.77 -1.98
CA SER A 284 -15.80 17.14 -1.73
C SER A 284 -15.89 17.49 -0.24
N ILE A 285 -16.22 16.53 0.64
CA ILE A 285 -16.32 16.75 2.09
C ILE A 285 -14.96 17.19 2.66
N GLU A 286 -13.89 16.45 2.37
CA GLU A 286 -12.53 16.78 2.82
C GLU A 286 -11.98 18.07 2.18
N PHE A 287 -12.47 18.45 1.00
CA PHE A 287 -12.18 19.76 0.42
C PHE A 287 -12.89 20.89 1.19
N ILE A 288 -14.17 20.73 1.49
CA ILE A 288 -14.98 21.70 2.24
C ILE A 288 -14.42 21.88 3.65
N GLU A 289 -13.92 20.81 4.28
CA GLU A 289 -13.30 20.87 5.60
C GLU A 289 -12.11 21.84 5.63
N LYS A 290 -11.29 21.86 4.57
CA LYS A 290 -10.11 22.73 4.40
C LYS A 290 -10.45 24.21 4.13
N CYS A 291 -11.73 24.55 3.97
CA CYS A 291 -12.19 25.87 3.55
C CYS A 291 -13.03 26.54 4.63
N LYS A 292 -12.83 27.85 4.86
CA LYS A 292 -13.77 28.67 5.67
C LYS A 292 -14.98 29.11 4.86
N GLU A 293 -14.77 29.31 3.57
CA GLU A 293 -15.75 29.83 2.63
C GLU A 293 -15.61 29.09 1.30
N ILE A 294 -16.72 28.83 0.63
CA ILE A 294 -16.78 28.28 -0.72
C ILE A 294 -17.36 29.33 -1.66
N ILE A 295 -16.74 29.56 -2.81
CA ILE A 295 -17.27 30.39 -3.90
C ILE A 295 -17.48 29.50 -5.11
N THR A 296 -18.72 29.37 -5.57
CA THR A 296 -19.08 28.53 -6.72
C THR A 296 -20.05 29.26 -7.64
N ILE A 297 -20.16 28.80 -8.89
CA ILE A 297 -21.22 29.26 -9.79
C ILE A 297 -22.53 28.61 -9.31
N ASN A 298 -22.67 27.30 -9.49
CA ASN A 298 -23.88 26.56 -9.11
C ASN A 298 -23.58 25.05 -8.85
N SER A 299 -22.35 24.73 -8.44
CA SER A 299 -21.93 23.34 -8.15
C SER A 299 -22.69 22.74 -6.96
N SER A 300 -22.94 21.43 -6.98
CA SER A 300 -23.47 20.70 -5.84
C SER A 300 -22.62 20.85 -4.58
N VAL A 301 -21.31 21.06 -4.74
CA VAL A 301 -20.37 21.35 -3.65
C VAL A 301 -20.78 22.60 -2.85
N GLY A 302 -21.51 23.54 -3.48
CA GLY A 302 -22.09 24.69 -2.78
C GLY A 302 -23.17 24.29 -1.76
N LEU A 303 -24.04 23.33 -2.09
CA LEU A 303 -25.01 22.81 -1.11
C LEU A 303 -24.30 22.02 -0.01
N GLU A 304 -23.34 21.18 -0.37
CA GLU A 304 -22.54 20.46 0.62
C GLU A 304 -21.87 21.44 1.58
N ALA A 305 -21.28 22.53 1.08
CA ALA A 305 -20.70 23.57 1.91
C ALA A 305 -21.69 24.20 2.90
N LEU A 306 -22.94 24.42 2.49
CA LEU A 306 -24.00 24.88 3.40
C LEU A 306 -24.29 23.85 4.50
N LEU A 307 -24.34 22.55 4.18
CA LEU A 307 -24.58 21.45 5.13
C LEU A 307 -23.43 21.27 6.14
N PHE A 308 -22.22 21.66 5.75
CA PHE A 308 -21.01 21.68 6.58
C PHE A 308 -20.70 23.07 7.16
N GLU A 309 -21.73 23.92 7.25
CA GLU A 309 -21.66 25.20 7.97
C GLU A 309 -20.57 26.15 7.44
N ARG A 310 -20.21 26.01 6.16
CA ARG A 310 -19.29 26.93 5.50
C ARG A 310 -20.04 28.11 4.90
N LYS A 311 -19.44 29.30 5.00
CA LYS A 311 -19.92 30.46 4.25
C LYS A 311 -19.86 30.10 2.77
N THR A 312 -20.93 30.37 2.03
CA THR A 312 -21.01 29.94 0.62
C THR A 312 -21.49 31.10 -0.22
N THR A 313 -20.74 31.46 -1.27
CA THR A 313 -21.13 32.43 -2.29
C THR A 313 -21.50 31.67 -3.57
N ILE A 314 -22.69 31.94 -4.10
CA ILE A 314 -23.27 31.27 -5.26
C ILE A 314 -23.52 32.34 -6.34
N LEU A 315 -22.87 32.22 -7.49
CA LEU A 315 -22.90 33.24 -8.55
C LEU A 315 -23.93 32.95 -9.65
N GLY A 316 -24.18 31.68 -9.91
CA GLY A 316 -25.14 31.19 -10.91
C GLY A 316 -26.54 30.97 -10.31
N ASP A 317 -27.50 30.73 -11.19
CA ASP A 317 -28.80 30.21 -10.82
C ASP A 317 -28.67 28.75 -10.37
N SER A 318 -29.33 28.43 -9.25
CA SER A 318 -29.35 27.09 -8.68
C SER A 318 -30.55 26.89 -7.77
N SER A 319 -31.04 25.66 -7.68
CA SER A 319 -32.16 25.28 -6.83
C SER A 319 -31.95 25.54 -5.33
N PHE A 320 -30.70 25.65 -4.86
CA PHE A 320 -30.36 25.86 -3.45
C PHE A 320 -29.93 27.30 -3.14
N SER A 321 -29.84 28.18 -4.14
CA SER A 321 -29.39 29.57 -3.96
C SER A 321 -30.26 30.35 -2.97
N PHE A 322 -31.57 30.06 -2.90
CA PHE A 322 -32.51 30.71 -1.99
C PHE A 322 -32.22 30.46 -0.49
N ILE A 323 -31.43 29.43 -0.16
CA ILE A 323 -30.99 29.16 1.21
C ILE A 323 -30.10 30.31 1.72
N ASN A 324 -29.29 30.91 0.83
CA ASN A 324 -28.43 32.05 1.17
C ASN A 324 -29.20 33.38 1.33
N LYS A 325 -30.50 33.42 1.00
CA LYS A 325 -31.36 34.59 1.23
C LYS A 325 -31.88 34.69 2.66
N ALA A 326 -31.60 33.68 3.50
CA ALA A 326 -31.98 33.66 4.90
C ALA A 326 -31.40 34.86 5.67
N LYS A 327 -32.20 35.42 6.58
CA LYS A 327 -31.83 36.56 7.44
C LYS A 327 -31.32 36.14 8.81
N SER A 328 -31.49 34.86 9.17
CA SER A 328 -31.01 34.27 10.42
C SER A 328 -30.58 32.82 10.22
N ASP A 329 -29.76 32.29 11.13
CA ASP A 329 -29.34 30.87 11.08
C ASP A 329 -30.53 29.91 11.23
N LEU A 330 -31.55 30.30 12.00
CA LEU A 330 -32.78 29.52 12.12
C LEU A 330 -33.51 29.40 10.77
N GLU A 331 -33.69 30.53 10.07
CA GLU A 331 -34.32 30.55 8.75
C GLU A 331 -33.48 29.76 7.73
N LYS A 332 -32.15 29.86 7.81
CA LYS A 332 -31.23 29.09 6.97
C LYS A 332 -31.41 27.58 7.18
N ASN A 333 -31.50 27.14 8.43
CA ASN A 333 -31.73 25.73 8.78
C ASN A 333 -33.11 25.26 8.29
N ASN A 334 -34.15 26.09 8.40
CA ASN A 334 -35.49 25.77 7.91
C ASN A 334 -35.52 25.62 6.38
N ARG A 335 -34.90 26.56 5.66
CA ARG A 335 -34.73 26.48 4.19
C ARG A 335 -33.98 25.22 3.78
N LEU A 336 -32.90 24.89 4.50
CA LEU A 336 -32.10 23.68 4.24
C LEU A 336 -32.90 22.40 4.54
N ALA A 337 -33.66 22.36 5.63
CA ALA A 337 -34.51 21.23 5.99
C ALA A 337 -35.61 20.99 4.93
N PHE A 338 -36.32 22.04 4.52
CA PHE A 338 -37.26 21.97 3.40
C PHE A 338 -36.59 21.43 2.13
N TYR A 339 -35.43 22.00 1.79
CA TYR A 339 -34.73 21.64 0.57
C TYR A 339 -34.36 20.15 0.56
N LEU A 340 -33.79 19.65 1.66
CA LEU A 340 -33.34 18.27 1.77
C LEU A 340 -34.46 17.24 1.82
N PHE A 341 -35.57 17.54 2.50
CA PHE A 341 -36.60 16.55 2.79
C PHE A 341 -37.85 16.65 1.90
N CYS A 342 -38.15 17.83 1.36
CA CYS A 342 -39.39 18.10 0.61
C CYS A 342 -39.13 18.44 -0.86
N TYR A 343 -38.10 19.25 -1.14
CA TYR A 343 -37.73 19.59 -2.52
C TYR A 343 -36.95 18.44 -3.18
N LEU A 344 -35.85 18.00 -2.56
CA LEU A 344 -35.14 16.81 -2.99
C LEU A 344 -36.00 15.56 -2.76
N THR A 345 -35.88 14.63 -3.68
CA THR A 345 -36.61 13.36 -3.67
C THR A 345 -35.61 12.20 -3.56
N PRO A 346 -35.92 11.10 -2.85
CA PRO A 346 -35.09 9.90 -2.91
C PRO A 346 -34.87 9.45 -4.36
N PHE A 347 -33.62 9.18 -4.75
CA PHE A 347 -33.22 9.01 -6.16
C PHE A 347 -34.14 8.10 -6.99
N ASN A 348 -34.46 6.91 -6.47
CA ASN A 348 -35.29 5.94 -7.21
C ASN A 348 -36.75 6.40 -7.39
N MET A 349 -37.29 7.21 -6.47
CA MET A 349 -38.68 7.68 -6.54
C MET A 349 -38.91 8.65 -7.71
N ALA A 350 -37.89 9.38 -8.14
CA ALA A 350 -38.00 10.27 -9.31
C ALA A 350 -38.32 9.50 -10.62
N PHE A 351 -38.05 8.19 -10.67
CA PHE A 351 -38.28 7.33 -11.82
C PHE A 351 -39.50 6.41 -11.66
N ASP A 352 -40.15 6.40 -10.49
CA ASP A 352 -41.32 5.57 -10.21
C ASP A 352 -42.61 6.24 -10.75
N PRO A 353 -43.32 5.62 -11.71
CA PRO A 353 -44.59 6.12 -12.21
C PRO A 353 -45.64 6.39 -11.13
N ALA A 354 -45.67 5.60 -10.05
CA ALA A 354 -46.61 5.81 -8.94
C ALA A 354 -46.30 7.10 -8.19
N TYR A 355 -45.03 7.38 -7.93
CA TYR A 355 -44.60 8.63 -7.30
C TYR A 355 -44.84 9.84 -8.21
N ILE A 356 -44.56 9.73 -9.51
CA ILE A 356 -44.85 10.79 -10.48
C ILE A 356 -46.34 11.14 -10.46
N ARG A 357 -47.23 10.14 -10.52
CA ARG A 357 -48.69 10.36 -10.44
C ARG A 357 -49.14 10.90 -9.10
N PHE A 358 -48.50 10.49 -8.01
CA PHE A 358 -48.73 11.07 -6.69
C PHE A 358 -48.41 12.58 -6.72
N ARG A 359 -47.25 12.97 -7.22
CA ARG A 359 -46.85 14.39 -7.34
C ARG A 359 -47.72 15.19 -8.29
N LEU A 360 -48.23 14.58 -9.37
CA LEU A 360 -49.16 15.23 -10.31
C LEU A 360 -50.49 15.64 -9.68
N LYS A 361 -50.91 14.98 -8.60
CA LYS A 361 -52.11 15.33 -7.82
C LYS A 361 -51.94 16.58 -6.95
N ASN A 362 -50.79 17.24 -6.99
CA ASN A 362 -50.43 18.38 -6.14
C ASN A 362 -50.63 18.08 -4.64
N PRO A 363 -49.95 17.04 -4.11
CA PRO A 363 -49.98 16.75 -2.69
C PRO A 363 -49.36 17.92 -1.91
N SER A 364 -49.78 18.05 -0.66
CA SER A 364 -49.17 18.98 0.29
C SER A 364 -47.71 18.61 0.58
N GLU A 365 -46.91 19.57 1.06
CA GLU A 365 -45.50 19.33 1.42
C GLU A 365 -45.37 18.28 2.53
N ILE A 366 -46.34 18.20 3.45
CA ILE A 366 -46.40 17.15 4.47
C ILE A 366 -46.58 15.77 3.85
N GLU A 367 -47.43 15.62 2.84
CA GLU A 367 -47.63 14.35 2.14
C GLU A 367 -46.38 13.94 1.35
N ILE A 368 -45.71 14.91 0.69
CA ILE A 368 -44.44 14.68 0.00
C ILE A 368 -43.38 14.20 1.00
N LEU A 369 -43.25 14.90 2.13
CA LEU A 369 -42.33 14.55 3.20
C LEU A 369 -42.61 13.14 3.73
N LYS A 370 -43.87 12.79 4.01
CA LYS A 370 -44.24 11.45 4.49
C LYS A 370 -43.84 10.37 3.48
N TRP A 371 -44.04 10.62 2.19
CA TRP A 371 -43.61 9.70 1.15
C TRP A 371 -42.09 9.55 1.13
N ASN A 372 -41.36 10.66 1.13
CA ASN A 372 -39.90 10.66 1.10
C ASN A 372 -39.31 9.95 2.33
N MET A 373 -39.83 10.23 3.53
CA MET A 373 -39.43 9.56 4.77
C MET A 373 -39.75 8.07 4.74
N GLY A 374 -40.93 7.68 4.21
CA GLY A 374 -41.27 6.28 4.00
C GLY A 374 -40.28 5.56 3.07
N ALA A 375 -39.87 6.20 1.97
CA ALA A 375 -38.85 5.68 1.07
C ALA A 375 -37.45 5.59 1.72
N TYR A 376 -37.15 6.44 2.70
CA TYR A 376 -35.95 6.33 3.54
C TYR A 376 -36.06 5.30 4.67
N GLY A 377 -37.25 4.71 4.90
CA GLY A 377 -37.51 3.70 5.94
C GLY A 377 -38.19 4.21 7.21
N TYR A 378 -38.59 5.49 7.25
CA TYR A 378 -39.11 6.19 8.43
C TYR A 378 -40.55 6.67 8.24
N ALA A 379 -41.44 5.79 7.79
CA ALA A 379 -42.84 6.12 7.57
C ALA A 379 -43.54 6.56 8.88
N SER A 380 -44.43 7.56 8.80
CA SER A 380 -45.21 8.03 9.95
C SER A 380 -46.66 8.32 9.58
N ASP A 381 -47.59 7.63 10.26
CA ASP A 381 -49.03 7.78 10.07
C ASP A 381 -49.66 8.88 10.94
N LYS A 382 -48.88 9.48 11.85
CA LYS A 382 -49.40 10.51 12.76
C LYS A 382 -49.65 11.84 12.04
N GLN A 383 -50.64 12.59 12.49
CA GLN A 383 -50.84 13.99 12.11
C GLN A 383 -49.87 14.87 12.89
N ASN A 384 -48.69 15.05 12.31
CA ASN A 384 -47.61 15.86 12.86
C ASN A 384 -47.32 17.01 11.89
N SER A 385 -46.79 18.12 12.39
CA SER A 385 -46.24 19.20 11.56
C SER A 385 -45.02 18.72 10.75
N LEU A 386 -44.65 19.47 9.71
CA LEU A 386 -43.51 19.14 8.84
C LEU A 386 -42.22 18.98 9.67
N ALA A 387 -41.94 19.94 10.55
CA ALA A 387 -40.73 19.92 11.36
C ALA A 387 -40.71 18.77 12.39
N GLU A 388 -41.86 18.40 12.96
CA GLU A 388 -41.96 17.23 13.84
C GLU A 388 -41.72 15.91 13.10
N ILE A 389 -42.18 15.77 11.85
CA ILE A 389 -41.92 14.57 11.04
C ILE A 389 -40.42 14.44 10.79
N ILE A 390 -39.75 15.53 10.39
CA ILE A 390 -38.30 15.55 10.19
C ILE A 390 -37.59 15.18 11.50
N HIS A 391 -37.91 15.86 12.61
CA HIS A 391 -37.28 15.62 13.91
C HIS A 391 -37.42 14.14 14.34
N ASN A 392 -38.65 13.61 14.33
CA ASN A 392 -38.91 12.23 14.72
C ASN A 392 -38.18 11.22 13.82
N GLY A 393 -38.17 11.46 12.51
CA GLY A 393 -37.46 10.61 11.56
C GLY A 393 -35.95 10.60 11.79
N ILE A 394 -35.34 11.76 12.08
CA ILE A 394 -33.93 11.84 12.44
C ILE A 394 -33.66 11.14 13.78
N THR A 395 -34.52 11.31 14.79
CA THR A 395 -34.38 10.60 16.07
C THR A 395 -34.43 9.08 15.88
N LEU A 396 -35.37 8.58 15.08
CA LEU A 396 -35.46 7.15 14.77
C LEU A 396 -34.19 6.66 14.06
N HIS A 397 -33.70 7.42 13.07
CA HIS A 397 -32.45 7.10 12.39
C HIS A 397 -31.26 7.01 13.36
N MET A 398 -31.12 7.97 14.27
CA MET A 398 -30.07 7.95 15.30
C MET A 398 -30.20 6.75 16.24
N MET A 399 -31.42 6.40 16.65
CA MET A 399 -31.67 5.22 17.49
C MET A 399 -31.29 3.91 16.78
N GLU A 400 -31.58 3.80 15.47
CA GLU A 400 -31.17 2.66 14.65
C GLU A 400 -29.65 2.58 14.51
N LYS A 401 -28.97 3.71 14.24
CA LYS A 401 -27.51 3.78 14.16
C LYS A 401 -26.86 3.34 15.47
N ILE A 402 -27.38 3.81 16.61
CA ILE A 402 -26.94 3.36 17.95
C ILE A 402 -27.18 1.86 18.15
N LYS A 403 -28.33 1.34 17.71
CA LYS A 403 -28.63 -0.09 17.81
C LYS A 403 -27.68 -0.94 16.96
N GLN A 404 -27.43 -0.53 15.71
CA GLN A 404 -26.48 -1.19 14.81
C GLN A 404 -25.07 -1.21 15.40
N LEU A 405 -24.60 -0.06 15.91
CA LEU A 405 -23.30 0.03 16.60
C LEU A 405 -23.23 -0.91 17.81
N ARG A 406 -24.30 -1.00 18.62
CA ARG A 406 -24.37 -1.96 19.74
C ARG A 406 -24.35 -3.41 19.27
N THR A 407 -25.05 -3.74 18.19
CA THR A 407 -25.06 -5.10 17.62
C THR A 407 -23.69 -5.47 17.07
N GLN A 408 -23.06 -4.59 16.29
CA GLN A 408 -21.71 -4.80 15.77
C GLN A 408 -20.71 -4.99 16.91
N MET A 409 -20.75 -4.14 17.93
CA MET A 409 -19.91 -4.27 19.13
C MET A 409 -20.16 -5.60 19.86
N THR A 410 -21.40 -6.09 19.89
CA THR A 410 -21.75 -7.39 20.50
C THR A 410 -21.26 -8.57 19.69
N GLU A 411 -21.34 -8.49 18.35
CA GLU A 411 -20.82 -9.52 17.43
C GLU A 411 -19.29 -9.58 17.48
N GLU A 412 -18.61 -8.43 17.50
CA GLU A 412 -17.16 -8.34 17.71
C GLU A 412 -16.76 -8.94 19.07
N LEU A 413 -17.50 -8.64 20.15
CA LEU A 413 -17.28 -9.28 21.46
C LEU A 413 -17.48 -10.80 21.41
N SER A 414 -18.45 -11.27 20.63
CA SER A 414 -18.74 -12.70 20.48
C SER A 414 -17.65 -13.42 19.71
N GLN A 415 -17.16 -12.83 18.61
CA GLN A 415 -16.04 -13.37 17.83
C GLN A 415 -14.75 -13.38 18.66
N LEU A 416 -14.49 -12.31 19.43
CA LEU A 416 -13.35 -12.25 20.34
C LEU A 416 -13.42 -13.36 21.40
N ASN A 417 -14.61 -13.60 21.98
CA ASN A 417 -14.82 -14.68 22.94
C ASN A 417 -14.66 -16.08 22.32
N LEU A 418 -15.08 -16.27 21.07
CA LEU A 418 -14.93 -17.54 20.35
C LEU A 418 -13.45 -17.83 20.05
N GLU A 419 -12.71 -16.82 19.58
CA GLU A 419 -11.29 -16.95 19.30
C GLU A 419 -10.49 -17.18 20.59
N HIS A 420 -10.86 -16.50 21.68
CA HIS A 420 -10.26 -16.71 23.00
C HIS A 420 -10.47 -18.15 23.51
N LYS A 421 -11.66 -18.74 23.33
CA LYS A 421 -11.90 -20.16 23.63
C LYS A 421 -11.08 -21.10 22.76
N ARG A 422 -10.88 -20.77 21.48
CA ARG A 422 -10.07 -21.58 20.55
C ARG A 422 -8.61 -21.59 20.98
N ILE A 423 -8.04 -20.42 21.26
CA ILE A 423 -6.66 -20.26 21.76
C ILE A 423 -6.47 -21.05 23.06
N LEU A 424 -7.44 -20.99 24.00
CA LEU A 424 -7.37 -21.75 25.25
C LEU A 424 -7.29 -23.26 25.01
N SER A 425 -8.05 -23.78 24.04
CA SER A 425 -8.04 -25.20 23.68
C SER A 425 -6.73 -25.63 23.01
N GLU A 426 -6.19 -24.79 22.13
CA GLU A 426 -4.90 -25.03 21.46
C GLU A 426 -3.74 -25.02 22.47
N GLN A 427 -3.78 -24.12 23.47
CA GLN A 427 -2.79 -24.07 24.55
C GLN A 427 -2.86 -25.31 25.46
N GLN A 428 -4.06 -25.78 25.82
CA GLN A 428 -4.22 -27.01 26.61
C GLN A 428 -3.67 -28.24 25.86
N GLN A 429 -3.87 -28.32 24.55
CA GLN A 429 -3.37 -29.42 23.74
C GLN A 429 -1.84 -29.36 23.58
N ALA A 430 -1.28 -28.17 23.37
CA ALA A 430 0.17 -27.97 23.32
C ALA A 430 0.85 -28.33 24.66
N LEU A 431 0.24 -27.97 25.80
CA LEU A 431 0.75 -28.32 27.13
C LEU A 431 0.78 -29.84 27.35
N TYR A 432 -0.26 -30.55 26.90
CA TYR A 432 -0.32 -32.01 26.97
C TYR A 432 0.76 -32.68 26.11
N GLU A 433 1.00 -32.18 24.90
CA GLU A 433 2.07 -32.69 24.04
C GLU A 433 3.48 -32.40 24.60
N GLN A 434 3.66 -31.26 25.26
CA GLN A 434 4.91 -30.88 25.90
C GLN A 434 5.24 -31.76 27.12
N GLN A 435 4.23 -32.11 27.93
CA GLN A 435 4.39 -33.05 29.04
C GLN A 435 4.83 -34.44 28.54
N LYS A 436 4.21 -34.93 27.46
CA LYS A 436 4.57 -36.23 26.87
C LYS A 436 6.02 -36.24 26.34
N LYS A 437 6.46 -35.16 25.69
CA LYS A 437 7.85 -35.01 25.23
C LYS A 437 8.84 -34.93 26.38
N LEU A 438 8.46 -34.30 27.51
CA LEU A 438 9.32 -34.21 28.69
C LEU A 438 9.57 -35.60 29.30
N GLU A 439 8.53 -36.45 29.39
CA GLU A 439 8.66 -37.83 29.85
C GLU A 439 9.55 -38.68 28.92
N GLU A 440 9.41 -38.52 27.61
CA GLU A 440 10.26 -39.21 26.62
C GLU A 440 11.73 -38.76 26.71
N ASN A 441 11.97 -37.47 26.92
CA ASN A 441 13.32 -36.91 27.08
C ASN A 441 13.99 -37.39 28.37
N GLN A 442 13.25 -37.51 29.48
CA GLN A 442 13.79 -38.05 30.74
C GLN A 442 14.24 -39.50 30.60
N ARG A 443 13.43 -40.35 29.94
CA ARG A 443 13.81 -41.74 29.65
C ARG A 443 15.07 -41.82 28.77
N THR A 444 15.18 -40.92 27.80
CA THR A 444 16.32 -40.86 26.89
C THR A 444 17.59 -40.36 27.60
N ALA A 445 17.47 -39.44 28.55
CA ALA A 445 18.59 -38.96 29.37
C ALA A 445 19.12 -40.05 30.32
N GLU A 446 18.24 -40.86 30.92
CA GLU A 446 18.66 -42.00 31.75
C GLU A 446 19.39 -43.09 30.94
N ALA A 447 18.94 -43.34 29.70
CA ALA A 447 19.61 -44.25 28.79
C ALA A 447 21.01 -43.74 28.40
N HIS A 448 21.13 -42.45 28.07
CA HIS A 448 22.43 -41.84 27.75
C HIS A 448 23.39 -41.84 28.93
N LYS A 449 22.92 -41.63 30.16
CA LYS A 449 23.77 -41.69 31.36
C LYS A 449 24.41 -43.06 31.53
N LYS A 450 23.65 -44.15 31.32
CA LYS A 450 24.18 -45.52 31.33
C LYS A 450 25.21 -45.76 30.22
N THR A 451 25.01 -45.18 29.04
CA THR A 451 25.96 -45.30 27.92
C THR A 451 27.26 -44.54 28.20
N ILE A 452 27.19 -43.35 28.81
CA ILE A 452 28.35 -42.54 29.19
C ILE A 452 29.17 -43.24 30.28
N ASP A 453 28.54 -43.85 31.28
CA ASP A 453 29.25 -44.61 32.32
C ASP A 453 29.98 -45.84 31.72
N ASN A 454 29.37 -46.52 30.75
CA ASN A 454 30.02 -47.61 30.02
C ASN A 454 31.18 -47.12 29.14
N GLN A 455 31.03 -45.97 28.49
CA GLN A 455 32.09 -45.36 27.67
C GLN A 455 33.29 -44.88 28.52
N ASN A 456 33.05 -44.36 29.72
CA ASN A 456 34.11 -43.94 30.64
C ASN A 456 34.92 -45.13 31.18
N ASN A 457 34.27 -46.27 31.44
CA ASN A 457 34.95 -47.50 31.80
C ASN A 457 35.76 -48.09 30.64
N LEU A 458 35.25 -47.98 29.41
CA LEU A 458 35.96 -48.38 28.21
C LEU A 458 37.16 -47.46 27.92
N ALA A 459 37.03 -46.15 28.15
CA ALA A 459 38.10 -45.17 27.97
C ALA A 459 39.27 -45.38 28.94
N ARG A 460 39.02 -45.80 30.19
CA ARG A 460 40.07 -46.17 31.14
C ARG A 460 40.86 -47.42 30.71
N ASN A 461 40.18 -48.44 30.19
CA ASN A 461 40.84 -49.61 29.64
C ASN A 461 41.62 -49.29 28.35
N ASN A 462 41.08 -48.40 27.51
CA ASN A 462 41.75 -47.97 26.29
C ASN A 462 42.96 -47.06 26.57
N ALA A 463 42.98 -46.28 27.65
CA ALA A 463 44.14 -45.45 28.01
C ALA A 463 45.38 -46.30 28.38
N LEU A 464 45.18 -47.43 29.06
CA LEU A 464 46.23 -48.42 29.36
C LEU A 464 46.75 -49.13 28.11
N ILE A 465 45.87 -49.35 27.13
CA ILE A 465 46.20 -49.94 25.83
C ILE A 465 46.91 -48.92 24.92
N VAL A 466 46.52 -47.64 24.97
CA VAL A 466 47.14 -46.54 24.22
C VAL A 466 48.58 -46.29 24.69
N GLU A 467 48.87 -46.40 25.99
CA GLU A 467 50.25 -46.28 26.49
C GLU A 467 51.16 -47.44 26.02
N GLN A 468 50.59 -48.65 25.83
CA GLN A 468 51.28 -49.79 25.21
C GLN A 468 51.41 -49.64 23.68
N LEU A 469 50.39 -49.13 23.00
CA LEU A 469 50.38 -48.92 21.54
C LEU A 469 51.26 -47.73 21.12
N GLU A 470 51.43 -46.70 21.93
CA GLU A 470 52.33 -45.56 21.66
C GLU A 470 53.83 -45.94 21.73
N ARG A 471 54.16 -47.09 22.34
CA ARG A 471 55.48 -47.71 22.19
C ARG A 471 55.61 -48.42 20.84
N THR A 472 54.58 -49.15 20.39
CA THR A 472 54.58 -49.89 19.11
C THR A 472 54.43 -48.98 17.88
N ILE A 473 53.69 -47.87 17.99
CA ILE A 473 53.43 -46.90 16.91
C ILE A 473 54.69 -46.07 16.56
N ARG A 474 55.64 -45.93 17.51
CA ARG A 474 56.96 -45.36 17.20
C ARG A 474 57.81 -46.30 16.34
N ASP A 475 57.61 -47.61 16.47
CA ASP A 475 58.35 -48.63 15.74
C ASP A 475 57.72 -48.94 14.35
N GLU A 476 56.39 -48.80 14.19
CA GLU A 476 55.67 -49.05 12.92
C GLU A 476 55.60 -47.84 11.97
N ARG A 477 55.73 -46.60 12.46
CA ARG A 477 55.82 -45.40 11.61
C ARG A 477 57.06 -45.39 10.71
N ALA A 478 58.07 -46.19 11.02
CA ALA A 478 59.22 -46.42 10.14
C ALA A 478 58.92 -47.38 8.96
N TYR A 479 57.75 -48.05 8.94
CA TYR A 479 57.36 -49.04 7.91
C TYR A 479 56.27 -48.53 6.94
N LEU A 480 55.32 -47.70 7.42
CA LEU A 480 54.15 -47.25 6.63
C LEU A 480 54.42 -46.14 5.61
N ASP A 481 55.60 -45.51 5.63
CA ASP A 481 56.10 -44.68 4.52
C ASP A 481 56.29 -45.49 3.22
N THR A 482 56.20 -46.83 3.27
CA THR A 482 56.37 -47.70 2.11
C THR A 482 55.06 -48.01 1.35
N ILE A 483 53.85 -47.69 1.85
CA ILE A 483 52.56 -48.15 1.26
C ILE A 483 51.57 -47.03 0.84
N LEU A 484 51.85 -45.75 1.12
CA LEU A 484 51.01 -44.59 0.75
C LEU A 484 50.92 -44.27 -0.77
N SER A 485 50.83 -45.27 -1.64
CA SER A 485 50.60 -45.02 -3.08
C SER A 485 49.90 -46.17 -3.81
N SER A 486 48.61 -46.39 -3.55
CA SER A 486 47.62 -46.64 -4.63
C SER A 486 46.20 -46.78 -4.05
N SER A 487 45.19 -46.04 -4.49
CA SER A 487 44.51 -45.97 -5.80
C SER A 487 43.48 -47.08 -6.06
N SER A 488 42.41 -47.13 -5.26
CA SER A 488 41.12 -47.66 -5.73
C SER A 488 39.93 -47.19 -4.89
N TRP A 489 39.97 -45.97 -4.36
CA TRP A 489 38.79 -45.28 -3.80
C TRP A 489 37.90 -44.66 -4.89
N LYS A 490 37.93 -45.29 -6.05
CA LYS A 490 37.37 -44.90 -7.33
C LYS A 490 36.92 -46.24 -7.89
N ILE A 491 35.63 -46.56 -7.95
CA ILE A 491 34.67 -46.00 -8.89
C ILE A 491 33.44 -46.90 -8.73
N THR A 492 32.25 -46.35 -8.93
CA THR A 492 30.93 -47.01 -8.93
C THR A 492 30.18 -47.08 -7.59
N LYS A 493 29.41 -46.02 -7.30
CA LYS A 493 27.99 -46.25 -6.95
C LYS A 493 27.03 -45.14 -7.41
N PRO A 494 27.23 -44.54 -8.60
CA PRO A 494 26.22 -43.63 -9.15
C PRO A 494 24.91 -44.41 -9.38
N LEU A 495 23.78 -43.68 -9.38
CA LEU A 495 22.46 -44.02 -9.96
C LEU A 495 21.54 -44.85 -9.04
N ARG A 496 20.22 -44.64 -8.88
CA ARG A 496 19.13 -43.88 -9.56
C ARG A 496 17.89 -44.02 -8.65
N TYR A 497 17.08 -42.99 -8.33
CA TYR A 497 16.02 -42.30 -9.10
C TYR A 497 14.94 -43.20 -9.76
N SER A 498 13.66 -43.04 -9.38
CA SER A 498 12.63 -42.40 -10.24
C SER A 498 11.18 -42.38 -9.71
N ARG A 499 10.49 -41.27 -10.06
CA ARG A 499 9.10 -41.11 -10.57
C ARG A 499 7.87 -41.46 -9.71
N ARG A 500 7.00 -40.45 -9.48
CA ARG A 500 5.87 -40.11 -10.39
C ARG A 500 5.16 -38.80 -9.99
N ILE A 501 5.19 -37.84 -10.91
CA ILE A 501 4.30 -36.68 -11.08
C ILE A 501 3.03 -37.19 -11.79
N ILE A 502 1.91 -36.44 -11.76
CA ILE A 502 0.93 -36.25 -12.87
C ILE A 502 -0.56 -36.42 -12.50
N THR A 503 -0.95 -36.90 -11.31
CA THR A 503 -2.35 -36.79 -10.87
C THR A 503 -2.59 -35.47 -10.14
N SER A 504 -2.64 -34.35 -10.85
CA SER A 504 -3.91 -33.75 -11.28
C SER A 504 -4.13 -32.40 -10.56
N LEU A 505 -3.47 -31.32 -10.96
CA LEU A 505 -3.79 -30.54 -12.17
C LEU A 505 -5.21 -29.94 -12.23
N MET A 506 -6.19 -30.36 -11.41
CA MET A 506 -7.59 -29.94 -11.62
C MET A 506 -8.15 -28.85 -10.68
N ARG A 507 -7.51 -28.49 -9.56
CA ARG A 507 -8.06 -27.43 -8.67
C ARG A 507 -7.55 -26.00 -8.94
N ARG A 508 -6.82 -25.83 -10.04
CA ARG A 508 -6.28 -24.54 -10.52
C ARG A 508 -7.29 -23.64 -11.26
N ILE A 509 -8.54 -24.06 -11.47
CA ILE A 509 -9.45 -23.35 -12.39
C ILE A 509 -10.35 -22.29 -11.72
N GLN A 510 -10.64 -22.38 -10.41
CA GLN A 510 -11.55 -21.41 -9.76
C GLN A 510 -10.87 -20.10 -9.31
N ALA A 511 -9.54 -20.06 -9.24
CA ALA A 511 -8.75 -18.86 -8.97
C ALA A 511 -8.52 -17.97 -10.22
N TYR A 512 -9.27 -18.19 -11.31
CA TYR A 512 -9.05 -17.52 -12.59
C TYR A 512 -10.02 -16.36 -12.88
N ALA A 513 -11.13 -16.19 -12.15
CA ALA A 513 -12.25 -15.36 -12.64
C ALA A 513 -12.43 -13.94 -12.03
N ARG A 514 -11.57 -13.45 -11.15
CA ARG A 514 -11.69 -12.06 -10.60
C ARG A 514 -10.51 -11.15 -10.93
N GLN A 515 -9.65 -11.64 -11.81
CA GLN A 515 -8.40 -11.02 -12.23
C GLN A 515 -8.52 -10.50 -13.69
N THR A 516 -9.67 -9.96 -14.14
CA THR A 516 -9.83 -9.51 -15.55
C THR A 516 -10.34 -8.08 -15.74
N LYS A 517 -10.65 -7.31 -14.69
CA LYS A 517 -11.18 -5.93 -14.83
C LYS A 517 -10.17 -4.78 -14.67
N ARG A 518 -8.87 -5.06 -14.57
CA ARG A 518 -7.81 -4.04 -14.42
C ARG A 518 -6.78 -3.98 -15.57
N ILE A 519 -6.91 -4.78 -16.64
CA ILE A 519 -6.08 -4.66 -17.87
C ILE A 519 -6.50 -3.49 -18.77
N LEU A 520 -7.79 -3.19 -18.87
CA LEU A 520 -8.30 -2.47 -20.03
C LEU A 520 -7.97 -0.97 -20.09
N SER A 521 -7.44 -0.37 -19.02
CA SER A 521 -7.09 1.06 -19.02
C SER A 521 -5.68 1.38 -19.54
N THR A 522 -4.81 0.38 -19.74
CA THR A 522 -3.43 0.59 -20.25
C THR A 522 -3.32 0.56 -21.78
N ILE A 523 -4.43 0.47 -22.51
CA ILE A 523 -4.45 0.29 -23.98
C ILE A 523 -4.53 1.61 -24.76
N LYS A 524 -4.77 2.75 -24.11
CA LYS A 524 -5.18 4.00 -24.80
C LYS A 524 -4.07 4.98 -25.18
N SER A 525 -2.78 4.65 -25.01
CA SER A 525 -1.67 5.59 -25.26
C SER A 525 -0.73 5.25 -26.44
N ASP A 526 -0.87 4.11 -27.13
CA ASP A 526 -0.17 3.83 -28.40
C ASP A 526 -0.88 2.71 -29.19
N PRO A 527 -1.45 2.97 -30.39
CA PRO A 527 -2.18 1.97 -31.17
C PRO A 527 -1.32 0.81 -31.68
N LYS A 528 0.02 0.90 -31.67
CA LYS A 528 0.91 -0.23 -31.99
C LYS A 528 1.09 -1.21 -30.82
N ILE A 529 0.77 -0.81 -29.59
CA ILE A 529 0.80 -1.66 -28.39
C ILE A 529 -0.42 -2.60 -28.38
N LEU A 530 -1.58 -2.13 -28.84
CA LEU A 530 -2.78 -2.96 -28.99
C LEU A 530 -2.59 -4.06 -30.05
N LEU A 531 -1.95 -3.75 -31.18
CA LEU A 531 -1.62 -4.74 -32.22
C LEU A 531 -0.58 -5.78 -31.78
N ARG A 532 0.40 -5.40 -30.94
CA ARG A 532 1.35 -6.33 -30.32
C ARG A 532 0.72 -7.17 -29.19
N ALA A 533 -0.17 -6.56 -28.41
CA ALA A 533 -0.93 -7.25 -27.37
C ALA A 533 -1.94 -8.23 -27.97
N LEU A 534 -2.63 -7.89 -29.05
CA LEU A 534 -3.56 -8.78 -29.75
C LEU A 534 -2.84 -9.93 -30.45
N ARG A 535 -1.67 -9.71 -31.09
CA ARG A 535 -0.81 -10.80 -31.60
C ARG A 535 -0.36 -11.74 -30.48
N HIS A 536 0.07 -11.19 -29.35
CA HIS A 536 0.56 -11.98 -28.22
C HIS A 536 -0.56 -12.67 -27.41
N ILE A 537 -1.77 -12.11 -27.38
CA ILE A 537 -2.97 -12.74 -26.81
C ILE A 537 -3.38 -13.95 -27.64
N ASN A 538 -3.25 -13.86 -28.97
CA ASN A 538 -3.54 -14.95 -29.90
C ASN A 538 -2.49 -16.07 -29.84
N GLU A 539 -1.27 -15.75 -29.41
CA GLU A 539 -0.15 -16.70 -29.26
C GLU A 539 -0.01 -17.29 -27.84
N ASN A 540 -0.31 -16.54 -26.76
CA ASN A 540 0.06 -16.89 -25.37
C ASN A 540 -1.00 -16.64 -24.26
N GLY A 541 -2.18 -16.04 -24.54
CA GLY A 541 -3.34 -15.99 -23.61
C GLY A 541 -3.42 -14.88 -22.53
N PHE A 542 -4.62 -14.67 -21.97
CA PHE A 542 -5.08 -13.45 -21.24
C PHE A 542 -4.50 -13.19 -19.83
N LYS A 543 -3.97 -14.21 -19.11
CA LYS A 543 -3.44 -14.00 -17.73
C LYS A 543 -2.03 -13.43 -17.68
N ALA A 544 -1.21 -13.72 -18.70
CA ALA A 544 0.15 -13.19 -18.76
C ALA A 544 0.14 -11.66 -18.95
N THR A 545 -0.88 -11.14 -19.66
CA THR A 545 -1.04 -9.71 -19.95
C THR A 545 -1.48 -8.89 -18.72
N LEU A 546 -2.24 -9.46 -17.77
CA LEU A 546 -2.78 -8.74 -16.60
C LEU A 546 -1.75 -8.50 -15.51
N ARG A 547 -0.73 -9.35 -15.47
CA ARG A 547 0.46 -9.19 -14.62
C ARG A 547 1.36 -8.06 -15.08
N ARG A 548 1.27 -7.65 -16.35
CA ARG A 548 2.13 -6.62 -16.96
C ARG A 548 1.52 -5.21 -16.85
N SER A 549 0.20 -5.05 -16.87
CA SER A 549 -0.47 -3.74 -16.74
C SER A 549 -0.41 -3.15 -15.32
N THR A 550 -0.34 -4.00 -14.30
CA THR A 550 -0.12 -3.57 -12.89
C THR A 550 1.28 -3.00 -12.67
N GLN A 551 2.29 -3.37 -13.47
CA GLN A 551 3.63 -2.81 -13.38
C GLN A 551 3.74 -1.38 -13.95
N ASN A 552 2.91 -1.02 -14.94
CA ASN A 552 2.91 0.32 -15.52
C ASN A 552 2.17 1.37 -14.66
N LEU A 553 1.27 0.94 -13.77
CA LEU A 553 0.62 1.81 -12.77
C LEU A 553 1.56 2.16 -11.59
N GLU A 554 2.58 1.34 -11.32
CA GLU A 554 3.58 1.61 -10.28
C GLU A 554 4.59 2.68 -10.68
N VAL A 555 4.79 2.93 -11.99
CA VAL A 555 5.67 3.99 -12.50
C VAL A 555 5.06 5.39 -12.28
N ASN A 556 3.73 5.51 -12.19
CA ASN A 556 3.04 6.79 -12.01
C ASN A 556 2.82 7.19 -10.53
N PHE A 557 2.98 6.27 -9.57
CA PHE A 557 2.97 6.60 -8.14
C PHE A 557 4.33 7.07 -7.61
N ALA A 558 5.42 6.75 -8.33
CA ALA A 558 6.77 7.21 -8.00
C ALA A 558 7.01 8.66 -8.42
N THR A 559 6.35 9.14 -9.46
CA THR A 559 6.63 10.44 -10.10
C THR A 559 6.24 11.66 -9.28
N SER A 560 5.35 11.54 -8.28
CA SER A 560 5.00 12.66 -7.37
C SER A 560 5.85 12.75 -6.10
N ARG A 561 6.71 11.76 -5.80
CA ARG A 561 7.55 11.71 -4.58
C ARG A 561 8.98 12.24 -4.77
N TYR A 562 9.42 12.46 -6.00
CA TYR A 562 10.82 12.81 -6.30
C TYR A 562 11.25 14.24 -5.91
N ASP A 563 10.32 15.12 -5.54
CA ASP A 563 10.64 16.52 -5.25
C ASP A 563 11.02 16.83 -3.79
N LEU A 564 10.73 15.92 -2.85
CA LEU A 564 11.06 16.05 -1.43
C LEU A 564 12.49 15.55 -1.18
N LYS A 565 13.45 16.47 -1.09
CA LYS A 565 14.85 16.18 -0.76
C LYS A 565 15.23 16.85 0.54
N LEU A 566 15.80 16.09 1.48
CA LEU A 566 16.37 16.64 2.73
C LEU A 566 17.43 17.73 2.46
N SER A 567 18.18 17.62 1.37
CA SER A 567 19.17 18.64 0.95
C SER A 567 18.57 20.00 0.58
N LYS A 568 17.24 20.10 0.38
CA LYS A 568 16.53 21.36 0.12
C LYS A 568 15.99 22.01 1.40
N GLN A 569 16.20 21.39 2.57
CA GLN A 569 15.67 21.85 3.85
C GLN A 569 16.79 22.43 4.70
N ASP A 570 16.52 23.56 5.37
CA ASP A 570 17.49 24.17 6.28
C ASP A 570 17.67 23.34 7.56
N THR A 571 16.59 22.74 8.07
CA THR A 571 16.62 21.85 9.22
C THR A 571 15.52 20.79 9.09
N THR A 572 15.85 19.56 9.44
CA THR A 572 14.93 18.42 9.47
C THR A 572 14.48 18.19 10.90
N TYR A 573 13.18 18.27 11.17
CA TYR A 573 12.65 18.10 12.52
C TYR A 573 12.22 16.67 12.82
N ILE A 574 12.50 16.24 14.04
CA ILE A 574 12.15 14.95 14.62
C ILE A 574 11.14 15.21 15.73
N LEU A 575 9.88 14.89 15.47
CA LEU A 575 8.79 14.98 16.44
C LEU A 575 8.73 13.69 17.27
N THR A 576 8.81 13.83 18.58
CA THR A 576 8.84 12.69 19.52
C THR A 576 8.31 13.11 20.88
N THR A 577 7.97 12.16 21.76
CA THR A 577 7.86 12.47 23.20
C THR A 577 9.20 12.33 23.89
N LYS A 578 9.30 12.85 25.13
CA LYS A 578 10.48 12.69 25.98
C LYS A 578 10.86 11.21 26.21
N HIS A 579 9.87 10.31 26.19
CA HIS A 579 10.08 8.87 26.33
C HIS A 579 10.95 8.26 25.22
N CYS A 580 10.95 8.85 24.02
CA CYS A 580 11.66 8.33 22.86
C CYS A 580 12.87 9.19 22.46
N ILE A 581 13.39 10.01 23.39
CA ILE A 581 14.51 10.92 23.11
C ILE A 581 15.77 10.20 22.61
N PHE A 582 16.07 9.02 23.15
CA PHE A 582 17.20 8.19 22.70
C PHE A 582 17.10 7.81 21.21
N VAL A 583 15.90 7.45 20.75
CA VAL A 583 15.64 7.13 19.33
C VAL A 583 15.74 8.38 18.47
N ALA A 584 15.25 9.52 18.96
CA ALA A 584 15.40 10.79 18.26
C ALA A 584 16.87 11.20 18.12
N GLU A 585 17.71 10.95 19.12
CA GLU A 585 19.16 11.19 19.06
C GLU A 585 19.86 10.26 18.06
N LEU A 586 19.45 8.99 17.94
CA LEU A 586 19.93 8.10 16.88
C LEU A 586 19.63 8.66 15.48
N ILE A 587 18.39 9.10 15.24
CA ILE A 587 17.98 9.71 13.96
C ILE A 587 18.77 10.99 13.70
N LYS A 588 18.81 11.89 14.68
CA LYS A 588 19.49 13.20 14.58
C LYS A 588 20.96 13.05 14.21
N ARG A 589 21.72 12.23 14.95
CA ARG A 589 23.15 12.02 14.70
C ARG A 589 23.42 11.46 13.31
N ASN A 590 22.55 10.57 12.83
CA ASN A 590 22.72 9.98 11.50
C ASN A 590 22.32 10.93 10.35
N LEU A 591 21.32 11.79 10.57
CA LEU A 591 21.02 12.89 9.64
C LEU A 591 22.19 13.88 9.56
N GLU A 592 22.75 14.28 10.70
CA GLU A 592 23.87 15.21 10.77
C GLU A 592 25.14 14.62 10.14
N LYS A 593 25.42 13.33 10.37
CA LYS A 593 26.50 12.59 9.67
C LYS A 593 26.33 12.61 8.15
N ALA A 594 25.10 12.53 7.66
CA ALA A 594 24.77 12.61 6.24
C ALA A 594 24.75 14.06 5.69
N GLY A 595 25.05 15.06 6.51
CA GLY A 595 25.07 16.47 6.13
C GLY A 595 23.71 17.16 6.17
N PHE A 596 22.71 16.58 6.84
CA PHE A 596 21.38 17.18 7.02
C PHE A 596 21.24 17.71 8.46
N PRO A 597 21.15 19.04 8.66
CA PRO A 597 20.90 19.60 9.97
C PRO A 597 19.58 19.08 10.55
N ALA A 598 19.58 18.70 11.83
CA ALA A 598 18.42 18.08 12.46
C ALA A 598 18.10 18.67 13.84
N GLY A 599 16.81 18.82 14.13
CA GLY A 599 16.30 19.33 15.41
C GLY A 599 15.27 18.38 16.02
N ILE A 600 15.24 18.28 17.35
CA ILE A 600 14.24 17.48 18.06
C ILE A 600 13.19 18.41 18.65
N ILE A 601 11.92 18.10 18.40
CA ILE A 601 10.76 18.82 18.94
C ILE A 601 9.85 17.85 19.68
N PHE A 602 9.24 18.33 20.77
CA PHE A 602 8.41 17.49 21.65
C PHE A 602 6.90 17.69 21.47
N GLU A 603 6.53 18.71 20.73
CA GLU A 603 5.16 19.12 20.47
C GLU A 603 5.08 19.81 19.10
N ALA A 604 3.87 19.95 18.58
CA ALA A 604 3.65 20.69 17.35
C ALA A 604 4.06 22.16 17.56
N PRO A 605 4.85 22.77 16.65
CA PRO A 605 5.19 24.18 16.75
C PRO A 605 3.92 25.04 16.80
N ALA A 606 3.92 26.09 17.64
CA ALA A 606 2.77 27.00 17.78
C ALA A 606 2.37 27.67 16.45
N THR A 607 3.31 27.82 15.53
CA THR A 607 3.12 28.36 14.17
C THR A 607 2.60 27.32 13.16
N GLY A 608 2.39 26.07 13.58
CA GLY A 608 2.11 24.92 12.71
C GLY A 608 3.38 24.31 12.12
N PHE A 609 3.25 23.12 11.53
CA PHE A 609 4.35 22.45 10.83
C PHE A 609 4.66 23.12 9.50
N GLU A 610 5.95 23.21 9.18
CA GLU A 610 6.40 23.61 7.84
C GLU A 610 6.09 22.52 6.82
N SER A 611 6.05 22.88 5.53
CA SER A 611 5.84 21.93 4.42
C SER A 611 7.10 21.12 4.08
N SER A 612 7.89 20.77 5.10
CA SER A 612 9.11 19.97 5.01
C SER A 612 8.87 18.54 5.47
N LEU A 613 9.76 17.62 5.08
CA LEU A 613 9.76 16.24 5.52
C LEU A 613 10.21 16.18 6.98
N HIS A 614 9.36 15.61 7.83
CA HIS A 614 9.62 15.40 9.25
C HIS A 614 9.81 13.91 9.57
N PHE A 615 10.55 13.61 10.63
CA PHE A 615 10.50 12.29 11.26
C PHE A 615 9.55 12.35 12.45
N VAL A 616 8.66 11.36 12.59
CA VAL A 616 7.71 11.29 13.71
C VAL A 616 7.83 9.93 14.37
N ILE A 617 8.24 9.91 15.64
CA ILE A 617 8.37 8.69 16.44
C ILE A 617 7.06 8.46 17.19
N CYS A 618 6.48 7.25 17.06
CA CYS A 618 5.18 6.91 17.64
C CYS A 618 4.06 7.90 17.21
N PRO A 619 3.74 8.02 15.91
CA PRO A 619 2.83 9.07 15.42
C PRO A 619 1.41 9.01 16.04
N GLN A 620 0.97 7.84 16.52
CA GLN A 620 -0.33 7.64 17.15
C GLN A 620 -0.56 8.46 18.43
N ILE A 621 0.51 8.96 19.07
CA ILE A 621 0.39 9.72 20.32
C ILE A 621 0.11 11.20 20.10
N PHE A 622 0.23 11.69 18.85
CA PHE A 622 0.05 13.09 18.51
C PHE A 622 -1.32 13.33 17.90
N THR A 623 -2.00 14.40 18.35
CA THR A 623 -3.28 14.83 17.79
C THR A 623 -3.12 15.53 16.44
N THR A 624 -1.95 16.11 16.18
CA THR A 624 -1.61 16.80 14.93
C THR A 624 -0.28 16.29 14.41
N LEU A 625 -0.25 15.87 13.14
CA LEU A 625 0.95 15.39 12.46
C LEU A 625 1.40 16.39 11.37
N PRO A 626 2.70 16.41 11.02
CA PRO A 626 3.18 17.14 9.85
C PRO A 626 2.49 16.68 8.57
N GLY A 627 2.34 17.56 7.58
CA GLY A 627 1.71 17.21 6.30
C GLY A 627 2.49 16.16 5.49
N THR A 628 3.79 15.99 5.75
CA THR A 628 4.62 14.93 5.17
C THR A 628 5.60 14.44 6.21
N TYR A 629 5.54 13.14 6.55
CA TYR A 629 6.35 12.55 7.61
C TYR A 629 6.81 11.14 7.30
N ILE A 630 7.95 10.77 7.88
CA ILE A 630 8.43 9.39 8.05
C ILE A 630 8.02 8.95 9.44
N ALA A 631 7.24 7.87 9.53
CA ALA A 631 6.83 7.28 10.80
C ALA A 631 7.92 6.33 11.31
N PHE A 632 8.38 6.51 12.55
CA PHE A 632 9.09 5.47 13.28
C PHE A 632 8.11 4.75 14.20
N GLN A 633 7.74 3.55 13.79
CA GLN A 633 6.86 2.63 14.52
C GLN A 633 7.65 2.02 15.69
N MET A 634 7.12 2.09 16.92
CA MET A 634 7.77 1.50 18.11
C MET A 634 6.85 0.58 18.95
N GLU A 635 5.60 0.37 18.56
CA GLU A 635 4.67 -0.52 19.27
C GLU A 635 5.00 -2.00 18.98
N GLN A 636 4.76 -2.90 19.93
CA GLN A 636 5.06 -4.33 19.74
C GLN A 636 3.86 -5.10 19.18
N SER A 637 4.04 -5.85 18.09
CA SER A 637 2.97 -6.64 17.45
C SER A 637 2.56 -7.88 18.24
N VAL A 638 3.28 -8.24 19.31
CA VAL A 638 2.89 -9.31 20.24
C VAL A 638 1.55 -9.03 20.93
N SER A 639 1.10 -7.78 20.94
CA SER A 639 -0.24 -7.40 21.35
C SER A 639 -0.91 -6.56 20.27
N SER A 640 -1.88 -7.15 19.57
CA SER A 640 -2.63 -6.49 18.48
C SER A 640 -3.43 -5.28 18.95
N ARG A 641 -3.66 -5.12 20.26
CA ARG A 641 -4.41 -3.99 20.85
C ARG A 641 -3.80 -2.62 20.54
N TRP A 642 -2.49 -2.57 20.27
CA TRP A 642 -1.78 -1.33 19.96
C TRP A 642 -1.87 -0.92 18.49
N PHE A 643 -2.45 -1.77 17.63
CA PHE A 643 -2.59 -1.54 16.19
C PHE A 643 -4.07 -1.49 15.80
N ASP A 644 -4.74 -0.43 16.23
CA ASP A 644 -6.09 -0.12 15.74
C ASP A 644 -6.07 0.35 14.27
N GLU A 645 -7.26 0.44 13.66
CA GLU A 645 -7.38 0.85 12.26
C GLU A 645 -6.92 2.28 12.00
N ASN A 646 -7.06 3.18 12.99
CA ASN A 646 -6.63 4.57 12.87
C ASN A 646 -5.10 4.67 12.83
N TYR A 647 -4.40 3.91 13.67
CA TYR A 647 -2.95 3.85 13.65
C TYR A 647 -2.42 3.18 12.38
N LEU A 648 -3.04 2.08 11.93
CA LEU A 648 -2.67 1.46 10.65
C LEU A 648 -2.84 2.43 9.48
N ARG A 649 -3.92 3.22 9.45
CA ARG A 649 -4.12 4.28 8.45
C ARG A 649 -3.07 5.40 8.58
N THR A 650 -2.69 5.76 9.81
CA THR A 650 -1.61 6.73 10.07
C THR A 650 -0.27 6.23 9.52
N LEU A 651 0.03 4.94 9.65
CA LEU A 651 1.23 4.34 9.06
C LEU A 651 1.12 4.26 7.53
N GLU A 652 -0.03 3.88 6.98
CA GLU A 652 -0.28 3.81 5.53
C GLU A 652 -0.14 5.18 4.83
N ASN A 653 -0.49 6.27 5.53
CA ASN A 653 -0.35 7.64 5.03
C ASN A 653 1.08 8.21 5.15
N ALA A 654 1.99 7.53 5.84
CA ALA A 654 3.36 8.00 6.00
C ALA A 654 4.15 7.92 4.66
N TYR A 655 5.11 8.82 4.48
CA TYR A 655 6.03 8.76 3.32
C TYR A 655 6.81 7.45 3.29
N ALA A 656 7.29 7.04 4.47
CA ALA A 656 7.92 5.77 4.75
C ALA A 656 7.70 5.40 6.23
N ILE A 657 7.80 4.12 6.53
CA ILE A 657 7.71 3.55 7.88
C ILE A 657 9.07 2.97 8.21
N LEU A 658 9.65 3.37 9.33
CA LEU A 658 10.82 2.74 9.96
C LEU A 658 10.31 1.86 11.10
N ASP A 659 10.81 0.64 11.19
CA ASP A 659 10.46 -0.31 12.25
C ASP A 659 11.71 -1.06 12.73
N TYR A 660 11.83 -1.25 14.04
CA TYR A 660 12.99 -1.86 14.67
C TYR A 660 12.93 -3.39 14.72
N SER A 661 11.80 -4.02 14.39
CA SER A 661 11.57 -5.46 14.54
C SER A 661 11.10 -6.12 13.25
N THR A 662 11.79 -7.18 12.83
CA THR A 662 11.34 -8.01 11.70
C THR A 662 10.02 -8.74 11.99
N ILE A 663 9.68 -8.96 13.26
CA ILE A 663 8.40 -9.55 13.67
C ILE A 663 7.26 -8.53 13.46
N ASN A 664 7.47 -7.27 13.84
CA ASN A 664 6.53 -6.19 13.55
C ASN A 664 6.36 -5.99 12.04
N ILE A 665 7.45 -6.02 11.27
CA ILE A 665 7.39 -5.86 9.80
C ILE A 665 6.53 -6.95 9.16
N GLN A 666 6.69 -8.22 9.56
CA GLN A 666 5.82 -9.29 9.09
C GLN A 666 4.35 -9.01 9.43
N PHE A 667 4.07 -8.60 10.67
CA PHE A 667 2.72 -8.27 11.11
C PHE A 667 2.11 -7.13 10.29
N LEU A 668 2.84 -6.04 10.02
CA LEU A 668 2.37 -4.92 9.20
C LEU A 668 2.08 -5.35 7.76
N GLN A 669 2.89 -6.24 7.19
CA GLN A 669 2.65 -6.81 5.87
C GLN A 669 1.39 -7.67 5.84
N ASP A 670 1.16 -8.47 6.88
CA ASP A 670 -0.06 -9.29 7.02
C ASP A 670 -1.31 -8.40 7.16
N LYS A 671 -1.16 -7.17 7.68
CA LYS A 671 -2.20 -6.13 7.72
C LYS A 671 -2.38 -5.36 6.41
N GLY A 672 -1.61 -5.67 5.37
CA GLY A 672 -1.77 -5.10 4.03
C GLY A 672 -0.89 -3.90 3.72
N LEU A 673 0.01 -3.50 4.63
CA LEU A 673 0.93 -2.39 4.37
C LEU A 673 2.00 -2.84 3.36
N SER A 674 2.18 -2.02 2.32
CA SER A 674 3.13 -2.32 1.23
C SER A 674 4.57 -2.48 1.72
N LEU A 675 5.24 -3.55 1.25
CA LEU A 675 6.67 -3.76 1.45
C LEU A 675 7.50 -2.55 0.99
N LYS A 676 7.05 -1.79 -0.03
CA LYS A 676 7.78 -0.63 -0.58
C LYS A 676 7.91 0.53 0.42
N GLN A 677 7.00 0.68 1.38
CA GLN A 677 7.01 1.78 2.36
C GLN A 677 7.67 1.42 3.70
N ILE A 678 7.71 0.14 4.08
CA ILE A 678 8.24 -0.31 5.38
C ILE A 678 9.74 -0.59 5.27
N ASN A 679 10.59 0.02 6.09
CA ASN A 679 12.05 -0.18 6.13
C ASN A 679 12.49 -0.66 7.53
N TYR A 680 13.36 -1.67 7.57
CA TYR A 680 13.93 -2.15 8.82
C TYR A 680 15.01 -1.19 9.32
N ALA A 681 14.92 -0.77 10.59
CA ALA A 681 15.83 0.14 11.26
C ALA A 681 15.98 -0.25 12.75
N PRO A 682 16.78 -1.29 13.08
CA PRO A 682 16.97 -1.75 14.45
C PRO A 682 17.70 -0.71 15.31
N ILE A 683 17.34 -0.63 16.59
CA ILE A 683 17.97 0.26 17.55
C ILE A 683 19.40 -0.23 17.88
N SER A 684 20.34 0.70 18.10
CA SER A 684 21.75 0.37 18.36
C SER A 684 22.39 1.31 19.38
N TYR A 685 23.62 0.96 19.78
CA TYR A 685 24.45 1.70 20.73
C TYR A 685 24.85 3.08 20.18
N ILE A 686 24.81 4.09 21.05
CA ILE A 686 25.36 5.42 20.77
C ILE A 686 26.69 5.56 21.51
N PRO A 687 27.82 5.68 20.80
CA PRO A 687 29.10 5.95 21.45
C PRO A 687 29.10 7.34 22.09
N GLU A 688 29.70 7.43 23.27
CA GLU A 688 29.91 8.68 23.99
C GLU A 688 28.61 9.49 24.19
N TYR A 689 27.51 8.80 24.49
CA TYR A 689 26.21 9.40 24.75
C TYR A 689 26.18 10.09 26.12
N GLY A 690 26.83 11.26 26.19
CA GLY A 690 27.12 12.03 27.40
C GLY A 690 28.30 11.42 28.17
N ALA A 691 29.25 12.22 28.67
CA ALA A 691 30.30 11.68 29.53
C ALA A 691 29.70 11.23 30.87
N THR A 692 29.85 9.96 31.24
CA THR A 692 29.48 9.47 32.57
C THR A 692 30.47 10.05 33.56
N THR A 693 30.14 11.19 34.16
CA THR A 693 30.91 11.67 35.31
C THR A 693 30.81 10.57 36.36
N GLN A 694 31.95 10.07 36.86
CA GLN A 694 31.95 8.97 37.81
C GLN A 694 31.23 9.43 39.09
N LYS A 695 29.99 8.98 39.28
CA LYS A 695 29.18 9.31 40.45
C LYS A 695 29.30 8.21 41.48
N GLN A 696 29.21 8.60 42.75
CA GLN A 696 29.10 7.65 43.85
C GLN A 696 27.83 6.81 43.64
N LYS A 697 27.96 5.49 43.70
CA LYS A 697 26.82 4.58 43.55
C LYS A 697 25.92 4.69 44.78
N GLU A 698 24.66 5.07 44.56
CA GLU A 698 23.66 5.26 45.61
C GLU A 698 22.73 4.06 45.76
N TYR A 699 22.48 3.30 44.69
CA TYR A 699 21.55 2.17 44.67
C TYR A 699 22.24 0.91 44.14
N ASP A 700 21.86 -0.25 44.68
CA ASP A 700 22.34 -1.53 44.19
C ASP A 700 21.65 -1.89 42.87
N VAL A 701 20.33 -1.69 42.83
CA VAL A 701 19.50 -2.03 41.67
C VAL A 701 18.61 -0.84 41.29
N LEU A 702 18.48 -0.58 39.99
CA LEU A 702 17.53 0.39 39.45
C LEU A 702 16.62 -0.26 38.41
N PHE A 703 15.34 0.03 38.52
CA PHE A 703 14.33 -0.24 37.50
C PHE A 703 13.68 1.08 37.07
N TYR A 704 13.50 1.27 35.76
CA TYR A 704 12.71 2.39 35.24
C TYR A 704 11.72 1.92 34.17
N GLY A 705 10.50 2.45 34.27
CA GLY A 705 9.37 2.07 33.43
C GLY A 705 8.09 1.95 34.26
N ASP A 706 7.00 1.54 33.62
CA ASP A 706 5.74 1.33 34.34
C ASP A 706 5.83 0.13 35.30
N ALA A 707 5.84 0.42 36.59
CA ALA A 707 5.82 -0.58 37.66
C ALA A 707 4.40 -1.07 38.01
N ASN A 708 3.34 -0.44 37.46
CA ASN A 708 1.94 -0.78 37.74
C ASN A 708 1.43 -1.98 36.93
N ASN A 709 2.24 -3.03 36.87
CA ASN A 709 1.94 -4.29 36.21
C ASN A 709 2.14 -5.42 37.23
N GLU A 710 1.18 -6.34 37.35
CA GLU A 710 1.18 -7.39 38.39
C GLU A 710 2.46 -8.21 38.38
N ARG A 711 2.89 -8.65 37.19
CA ARG A 711 4.14 -9.39 37.01
C ARG A 711 5.37 -8.59 37.44
N ARG A 712 5.50 -7.33 37.00
CA ARG A 712 6.61 -6.47 37.42
C ARG A 712 6.61 -6.25 38.93
N LYS A 713 5.44 -6.12 39.57
CA LYS A 713 5.33 -5.96 41.02
C LYS A 713 5.92 -7.15 41.78
N GLU A 714 5.75 -8.37 41.29
CA GLU A 714 6.33 -9.56 41.91
C GLU A 714 7.87 -9.53 41.89
N TYR A 715 8.47 -9.26 40.73
CA TYR A 715 9.92 -9.08 40.60
C TYR A 715 10.44 -7.97 41.51
N LEU A 716 9.83 -6.79 41.42
CA LEU A 716 10.29 -5.62 42.15
C LEU A 716 10.13 -5.81 43.66
N ALA A 717 9.07 -6.48 44.13
CA ALA A 717 8.90 -6.80 45.54
C ALA A 717 9.99 -7.75 46.06
N ALA A 718 10.38 -8.78 45.27
CA ALA A 718 11.47 -9.68 45.62
C ALA A 718 12.81 -8.95 45.69
N ILE A 719 13.11 -8.11 44.70
CA ILE A 719 14.34 -7.32 44.61
C ILE A 719 14.44 -6.31 45.77
N GLN A 720 13.37 -5.56 46.05
CA GLN A 720 13.32 -4.56 47.12
C GLN A 720 13.48 -5.16 48.52
N LYS A 721 13.13 -6.44 48.70
CA LYS A 721 13.28 -7.13 49.98
C LYS A 721 14.74 -7.39 50.37
N LYS A 722 15.65 -7.41 49.39
CA LYS A 722 17.07 -7.78 49.58
C LYS A 722 18.06 -6.66 49.24
N TYR A 723 17.76 -5.82 48.25
CA TYR A 723 18.70 -4.83 47.72
C TYR A 723 18.22 -3.40 47.89
N LYS A 724 19.16 -2.45 48.02
CA LYS A 724 18.83 -1.02 48.00
C LYS A 724 18.39 -0.63 46.59
N THR A 725 17.08 -0.55 46.38
CA THR A 725 16.48 -0.48 45.03
C THR A 725 15.82 0.86 44.77
N LYS A 726 16.06 1.44 43.58
CA LYS A 726 15.38 2.63 43.09
C LYS A 726 14.40 2.26 41.98
N LEU A 727 13.15 2.72 42.13
CA LEU A 727 12.11 2.60 41.11
C LEU A 727 11.84 3.98 40.52
N ILE A 728 11.82 4.09 39.19
CA ILE A 728 11.62 5.34 38.47
C ILE A 728 10.45 5.19 37.50
N GLY A 729 9.52 6.12 37.56
CA GLY A 729 8.45 6.29 36.58
C GLY A 729 8.43 7.72 36.04
N ASN A 730 8.20 7.88 34.74
CA ASN A 730 8.03 9.18 34.05
C ASN A 730 9.24 10.16 34.14
N VAL A 731 10.46 9.64 34.25
CA VAL A 731 11.70 10.42 34.17
C VAL A 731 12.46 10.04 32.91
N PHE A 732 12.99 11.02 32.19
CA PHE A 732 13.60 10.84 30.86
C PHE A 732 14.81 11.76 30.65
N GLY A 733 15.66 11.43 29.68
CA GLY A 733 16.82 12.26 29.32
C GLY A 733 17.83 12.40 30.46
N GLU A 734 18.44 13.57 30.60
CA GLU A 734 19.53 13.83 31.56
C GLU A 734 19.19 13.45 33.01
N GLU A 735 17.95 13.64 33.46
CA GLU A 735 17.51 13.26 34.81
C GLU A 735 17.52 11.73 34.99
N LEU A 736 17.06 10.99 33.98
CA LEU A 736 17.13 9.52 33.98
C LEU A 736 18.59 9.05 33.92
N TYR A 737 19.40 9.70 33.08
CA TYR A 737 20.82 9.37 32.91
C TYR A 737 21.63 9.62 34.18
N ASP A 738 21.26 10.63 34.96
CA ASP A 738 21.82 10.86 36.29
C ASP A 738 21.52 9.69 37.23
N GLU A 739 20.27 9.26 37.30
CA GLU A 739 19.88 8.13 38.16
C GLU A 739 20.51 6.80 37.72
N ILE A 740 20.61 6.54 36.41
CA ILE A 740 21.34 5.38 35.86
C ILE A 740 22.80 5.39 36.33
N SER A 741 23.46 6.55 36.33
CA SER A 741 24.86 6.67 36.75
C SER A 741 25.08 6.33 38.24
N LYS A 742 24.05 6.51 39.08
CA LYS A 742 24.05 6.20 40.52
C LYS A 742 23.76 4.73 40.82
N ALA A 743 23.28 3.95 39.86
CA ALA A 743 22.96 2.54 40.05
C ALA A 743 24.18 1.63 39.78
N LYS A 744 24.31 0.54 40.54
CA LYS A 744 25.31 -0.52 40.23
C LYS A 744 24.82 -1.44 39.11
N ILE A 745 23.53 -1.79 39.12
CA ILE A 745 22.91 -2.71 38.17
C ILE A 745 21.56 -2.13 37.73
N ILE A 746 21.27 -2.19 36.43
CA ILE A 746 19.94 -1.94 35.89
C ILE A 746 19.24 -3.27 35.65
N VAL A 747 18.00 -3.41 36.11
CA VAL A 747 17.18 -4.58 35.80
C VAL A 747 16.19 -4.24 34.68
N ASN A 748 16.16 -5.09 33.66
CA ASN A 748 15.19 -5.00 32.58
C ASN A 748 14.15 -6.12 32.72
N ILE A 749 12.90 -5.73 32.93
CA ILE A 749 11.76 -6.63 33.12
C ILE A 749 10.68 -6.22 32.11
N HIS A 750 10.30 -7.12 31.23
CA HIS A 750 9.31 -6.89 30.18
C HIS A 750 7.91 -6.64 30.77
N TYR A 751 7.09 -5.87 30.05
CA TYR A 751 5.71 -5.62 30.48
C TYR A 751 4.81 -6.85 30.28
N TYR A 752 5.05 -7.61 29.21
CA TYR A 752 4.33 -8.84 28.87
C TYR A 752 5.26 -10.04 28.98
N GLU A 753 4.70 -11.19 29.35
CA GLU A 753 5.38 -12.46 29.19
C GLU A 753 5.50 -12.77 27.68
N GLY A 754 6.71 -13.10 27.21
CA GLY A 754 6.96 -13.33 25.78
C GLY A 754 7.05 -12.07 24.91
N ALA A 755 7.27 -10.89 25.50
CA ALA A 755 7.51 -9.64 24.77
C ALA A 755 8.73 -9.72 23.83
N LEU A 756 8.79 -8.79 22.87
CA LEU A 756 10.01 -8.52 22.12
C LEU A 756 11.03 -7.87 23.07
N LEU A 757 12.32 -8.13 22.82
CA LEU A 757 13.40 -7.53 23.59
C LEU A 757 13.27 -6.00 23.55
N GLU A 758 13.23 -5.38 24.74
CA GLU A 758 13.16 -3.92 24.90
C GLU A 758 14.49 -3.24 24.53
N THR A 759 14.92 -3.40 23.27
CA THR A 759 16.21 -2.94 22.73
C THR A 759 16.41 -1.45 22.90
N THR A 760 15.34 -0.64 22.85
CA THR A 760 15.43 0.81 23.15
C THR A 760 15.94 1.06 24.56
N ARG A 761 15.37 0.41 25.58
CA ARG A 761 15.81 0.56 26.98
C ARG A 761 17.23 0.04 27.17
N ILE A 762 17.50 -1.12 26.57
CA ILE A 762 18.80 -1.78 26.67
C ILE A 762 19.91 -0.90 26.09
N TYR A 763 19.77 -0.44 24.85
CA TYR A 763 20.81 0.38 24.22
C TYR A 763 20.90 1.77 24.83
N GLU A 764 19.81 2.34 25.35
CA GLU A 764 19.87 3.58 26.14
C GLU A 764 20.75 3.41 27.38
N CYS A 765 20.57 2.32 28.13
CA CYS A 765 21.41 1.98 29.28
C CYS A 765 22.86 1.67 28.91
N LEU A 766 23.09 0.85 27.87
CA LEU A 766 24.44 0.50 27.42
C LEU A 766 25.20 1.74 26.96
N SER A 767 24.52 2.70 26.32
CA SER A 767 25.10 4.00 25.91
C SER A 767 25.53 4.88 27.09
N ARG A 768 25.13 4.52 28.32
CA ARG A 768 25.54 5.14 29.59
C ARG A 768 26.52 4.26 30.40
N ASP A 769 27.14 3.27 29.76
CA ASP A 769 28.06 2.30 30.37
C ASP A 769 27.43 1.57 31.57
N ALA A 770 26.13 1.25 31.50
CA ALA A 770 25.43 0.56 32.58
C ALA A 770 25.56 -0.97 32.47
N LEU A 771 25.69 -1.65 33.62
CA LEU A 771 25.58 -3.10 33.73
C LEU A 771 24.10 -3.49 33.82
N ILE A 772 23.66 -4.42 32.96
CA ILE A 772 22.25 -4.80 32.82
C ILE A 772 22.07 -6.29 33.12
N VAL A 773 21.10 -6.59 33.99
CA VAL A 773 20.51 -7.92 34.12
C VAL A 773 19.12 -7.84 33.50
N SER A 774 18.84 -8.67 32.50
CA SER A 774 17.57 -8.65 31.78
C SER A 774 16.95 -10.03 31.81
N GLU A 775 15.63 -10.13 31.88
CA GLU A 775 15.00 -11.36 31.43
C GLU A 775 15.12 -11.50 29.90
N SER A 776 15.04 -12.73 29.40
CA SER A 776 15.06 -13.05 27.97
C SER A 776 13.77 -12.59 27.26
N SER A 777 13.67 -12.82 25.95
CA SER A 777 12.58 -12.35 25.09
C SER A 777 12.20 -13.40 24.03
N SER A 778 11.02 -13.25 23.42
CA SER A 778 10.56 -14.19 22.38
C SER A 778 11.39 -14.11 21.09
N ASP A 779 12.10 -13.01 20.87
CA ASP A 779 12.93 -12.77 19.69
C ASP A 779 14.43 -12.77 20.00
N ILE A 780 14.86 -13.32 21.15
CA ILE A 780 16.27 -13.33 21.57
C ILE A 780 17.23 -13.92 20.52
N SER A 781 16.75 -14.85 19.69
CA SER A 781 17.50 -15.43 18.56
C SER A 781 17.97 -14.40 17.53
N ASN A 782 17.34 -13.22 17.46
CA ASN A 782 17.71 -12.10 16.61
C ASN A 782 18.76 -11.16 17.26
N HIS A 783 19.05 -11.34 18.54
CA HIS A 783 19.87 -10.42 19.36
C HIS A 783 21.13 -11.11 19.92
N LYS A 784 21.67 -12.08 19.18
CA LYS A 784 22.87 -12.86 19.61
C LYS A 784 24.08 -11.97 19.92
N ASN A 785 24.16 -10.80 19.31
CA ASN A 785 25.20 -9.80 19.57
C ASN A 785 25.17 -9.27 21.02
N LEU A 786 24.06 -9.44 21.75
CA LEU A 786 23.91 -9.01 23.14
C LEU A 786 24.16 -10.13 24.17
N GLU A 787 24.23 -11.41 23.77
CA GLU A 787 24.38 -12.57 24.68
C GLU A 787 25.61 -12.45 25.61
N ASN A 788 26.71 -11.88 25.10
CA ASN A 788 27.94 -11.69 25.87
C ASN A 788 28.05 -10.30 26.50
N ILE A 789 27.07 -9.43 26.32
CA ILE A 789 27.07 -8.05 26.81
C ILE A 789 26.12 -7.93 28.01
N ILE A 790 24.92 -8.50 27.87
CA ILE A 790 23.85 -8.47 28.87
C ILE A 790 23.79 -9.81 29.58
N ASP A 791 23.53 -9.78 30.87
CA ASP A 791 23.29 -11.00 31.63
C ASP A 791 21.80 -11.36 31.58
N PHE A 792 21.47 -12.38 30.77
CA PHE A 792 20.10 -12.82 30.56
C PHE A 792 19.67 -13.89 31.57
N THR A 793 18.45 -13.77 32.07
CA THR A 793 17.75 -14.81 32.83
C THR A 793 16.56 -15.36 32.05
N GLU A 794 16.10 -16.55 32.41
CA GLU A 794 14.90 -17.14 31.82
C GLU A 794 13.65 -16.28 32.10
N ILE A 795 12.68 -16.35 31.18
CA ILE A 795 11.42 -15.62 31.31
C ILE A 795 10.66 -16.17 32.53
N GLY A 796 10.25 -15.27 33.44
CA GLY A 796 9.52 -15.65 34.66
C GLY A 796 10.41 -16.12 35.83
N ASP A 797 11.72 -16.21 35.64
CA ASP A 797 12.65 -16.69 36.66
C ASP A 797 13.15 -15.56 37.59
N ILE A 798 12.34 -15.24 38.61
CA ILE A 798 12.69 -14.25 39.64
C ILE A 798 13.93 -14.69 40.41
N ASP A 799 14.02 -15.95 40.83
CA ASP A 799 15.14 -16.46 41.63
C ASP A 799 16.45 -16.45 40.82
N GLY A 800 16.39 -16.81 39.54
CA GLY A 800 17.51 -16.67 38.61
C GLY A 800 17.97 -15.22 38.50
N MET A 801 17.06 -14.26 38.35
CA MET A 801 17.41 -12.83 38.30
C MET A 801 18.07 -12.37 39.61
N MET A 802 17.52 -12.75 40.76
CA MET A 802 18.09 -12.45 42.08
C MET A 802 19.51 -13.04 42.23
N SER A 803 19.72 -14.27 41.76
CA SER A 803 21.03 -14.94 41.77
C SER A 803 22.06 -14.21 40.90
N ARG A 804 21.67 -13.71 39.72
CA ARG A 804 22.56 -12.88 38.88
C ARG A 804 22.85 -11.52 39.51
N ILE A 805 21.87 -10.91 40.19
CA ILE A 805 22.10 -9.67 40.96
C ILE A 805 23.11 -9.91 42.08
N ASP A 806 22.97 -10.99 42.86
CA ASP A 806 23.95 -11.38 43.91
C ASP A 806 25.35 -11.56 43.33
N TYR A 807 25.46 -12.27 42.21
CA TYR A 807 26.73 -12.51 41.53
C TYR A 807 27.43 -11.19 41.20
N TRP A 808 26.73 -10.23 40.58
CA TRP A 808 27.33 -8.95 40.23
C TRP A 808 27.58 -8.05 41.44
N LEU A 809 26.75 -8.11 42.49
CA LEU A 809 26.99 -7.35 43.72
C LEU A 809 28.14 -7.92 44.57
N SER A 810 28.58 -9.16 44.31
CA SER A 810 29.66 -9.80 45.07
C SER A 810 31.03 -9.14 44.95
N SER A 811 31.28 -8.39 43.86
CA SER A 811 32.57 -7.73 43.61
C SER A 811 32.42 -6.49 42.73
N ASP A 812 32.94 -5.37 43.22
CA ASP A 812 32.98 -4.11 42.48
C ASP A 812 33.94 -4.21 41.28
N THR A 813 35.10 -4.83 41.47
CA THR A 813 36.10 -5.07 40.42
C THR A 813 35.52 -5.88 39.26
N LEU A 814 34.74 -6.94 39.54
CA LEU A 814 34.10 -7.74 38.50
C LEU A 814 33.13 -6.90 37.66
N ARG A 815 32.36 -6.00 38.28
CA ARG A 815 31.43 -5.12 37.55
C ARG A 815 32.17 -4.08 36.71
N GLU A 816 33.24 -3.51 37.23
CA GLU A 816 34.07 -2.53 36.51
C GLU A 816 34.73 -3.17 35.29
N GLU A 817 35.34 -4.35 35.46
CA GLU A 817 35.92 -5.13 34.36
C GLU A 817 34.86 -5.51 33.31
N LYS A 818 33.69 -5.97 33.75
CA LYS A 818 32.58 -6.31 32.84
C LYS A 818 32.09 -5.10 32.06
N THR A 819 31.90 -3.97 32.71
CA THR A 819 31.44 -2.73 32.07
C THR A 819 32.46 -2.21 31.07
N ALA A 820 33.75 -2.22 31.42
CA ALA A 820 34.83 -1.85 30.51
C ALA A 820 34.92 -2.80 29.30
N SER A 821 34.78 -4.11 29.52
CA SER A 821 34.73 -5.12 28.47
C SER A 821 33.53 -4.92 27.53
N ASN A 822 32.34 -4.68 28.10
CA ASN A 822 31.12 -4.39 27.35
C ASN A 822 31.28 -3.14 26.48
N ARG A 823 31.79 -2.04 27.04
CA ARG A 823 32.05 -0.80 26.29
C ARG A 823 33.01 -1.05 25.12
N LYS A 824 34.09 -1.79 25.36
CA LYS A 824 35.05 -2.15 24.31
C LYS A 824 34.39 -3.00 23.20
N ALA A 825 33.57 -3.97 23.58
CA ALA A 825 32.85 -4.82 22.63
C ALA A 825 31.84 -4.02 21.80
N LEU A 826 31.08 -3.12 22.43
CA LEU A 826 30.10 -2.26 21.76
C LEU A 826 30.75 -1.26 20.78
N LEU A 827 31.91 -0.70 21.13
CA LEU A 827 32.67 0.18 20.24
C LEU A 827 33.31 -0.54 19.05
N ALA A 828 33.60 -1.84 19.20
CA ALA A 828 34.16 -2.66 18.12
C ALA A 828 33.08 -3.30 17.24
N ALA A 829 31.84 -3.38 17.72
CA ALA A 829 30.73 -3.97 16.99
C ALA A 829 30.21 -3.04 15.88
N PRO A 830 29.69 -3.60 14.77
CA PRO A 830 28.98 -2.82 13.77
C PRO A 830 27.79 -2.04 14.36
N ASN A 831 27.56 -0.84 13.82
CA ASN A 831 26.38 -0.04 14.17
C ASN A 831 25.25 -0.32 13.18
N ASP A 832 24.34 -1.23 13.56
CA ASP A 832 23.22 -1.62 12.71
C ASP A 832 22.29 -0.44 12.41
N PHE A 833 21.96 0.39 13.39
CA PHE A 833 21.11 1.57 13.17
C PHE A 833 21.71 2.48 12.09
N GLU A 834 23.02 2.77 12.14
CA GLU A 834 23.69 3.58 11.12
C GLU A 834 23.59 2.92 9.74
N TYR A 835 23.90 1.63 9.62
CA TYR A 835 23.77 0.92 8.35
C TYR A 835 22.36 1.03 7.77
N TYR A 836 21.34 0.68 8.56
CA TYR A 836 19.97 0.63 8.09
C TYR A 836 19.36 2.01 7.85
N PHE A 837 19.70 3.01 8.66
CA PHE A 837 19.23 4.38 8.49
C PHE A 837 19.86 5.04 7.26
N GLN A 838 21.17 4.91 7.06
CA GLN A 838 21.82 5.40 5.84
C GLN A 838 21.32 4.64 4.60
N ARG A 839 21.05 3.33 4.73
CA ARG A 839 20.41 2.52 3.67
C ARG A 839 19.03 3.05 3.32
N PHE A 840 18.25 3.52 4.29
CA PHE A 840 16.96 4.17 4.05
C PHE A 840 17.12 5.51 3.30
N LEU A 841 18.08 6.35 3.70
CA LEU A 841 18.37 7.61 3.00
C LEU A 841 18.80 7.35 1.54
N LEU A 842 19.60 6.31 1.31
CA LEU A 842 19.97 5.87 -0.04
C LEU A 842 18.72 5.37 -0.81
N ALA A 843 17.87 4.58 -0.18
CA ALA A 843 16.69 3.99 -0.80
C ALA A 843 15.67 5.03 -1.30
N THR A 844 15.69 6.21 -0.70
CA THR A 844 14.81 7.36 -0.96
C THR A 844 15.52 8.48 -1.73
N ASP A 845 16.69 8.19 -2.31
CA ASP A 845 17.53 9.12 -3.07
C ASP A 845 17.98 10.37 -2.28
N HIS A 846 17.97 10.36 -0.93
CA HIS A 846 18.47 11.50 -0.14
C HIS A 846 20.00 11.58 -0.16
N ILE A 847 20.69 10.44 -0.26
CA ILE A 847 22.14 10.35 -0.46
C ILE A 847 22.45 9.45 -1.67
N ASN A 848 23.68 9.53 -2.20
CA ASN A 848 24.15 8.65 -3.26
C ASN A 848 24.93 7.45 -2.70
N PHE A 849 25.31 6.50 -3.57
CA PHE A 849 26.00 5.28 -3.16
C PHE A 849 27.36 5.53 -2.49
N ASP A 850 28.15 6.48 -3.00
CA ASP A 850 29.49 6.75 -2.44
C ASP A 850 29.38 7.36 -1.04
N THR A 851 28.48 8.33 -0.86
CA THR A 851 28.16 8.88 0.47
C THR A 851 27.69 7.79 1.43
N PHE A 852 26.78 6.91 0.99
CA PHE A 852 26.36 5.77 1.81
C PHE A 852 27.52 4.85 2.18
N TYR A 853 28.36 4.48 1.22
CA TYR A 853 29.48 3.55 1.44
C TYR A 853 30.50 4.12 2.42
N ASP A 854 30.81 5.41 2.30
CA ASP A 854 31.74 6.09 3.18
C ASP A 854 31.18 6.22 4.61
N LEU A 855 29.89 6.51 4.75
CA LEU A 855 29.24 6.66 6.05
C LEU A 855 28.99 5.34 6.76
N ALA A 856 28.54 4.30 6.05
CA ALA A 856 28.00 3.10 6.66
C ALA A 856 28.54 1.79 6.10
N GLY A 857 29.33 1.81 5.03
CA GLY A 857 29.86 0.60 4.41
C GLY A 857 30.85 -0.17 5.28
N HIS A 858 31.43 0.48 6.29
CA HIS A 858 32.32 -0.16 7.28
C HIS A 858 31.58 -1.04 8.29
N ASN A 859 30.26 -0.88 8.44
CA ASN A 859 29.43 -1.70 9.31
C ASN A 859 29.14 -3.10 8.74
N ILE A 860 29.56 -3.38 7.50
CA ILE A 860 29.43 -4.71 6.90
C ILE A 860 30.81 -5.24 6.56
N GLU A 861 31.08 -6.44 7.05
CA GLU A 861 32.27 -7.21 6.73
C GLU A 861 31.86 -8.62 6.29
N PHE A 862 32.48 -9.12 5.21
CA PHE A 862 32.28 -10.50 4.79
C PHE A 862 33.35 -11.39 5.42
N GLN A 863 32.89 -12.42 6.14
CA GLN A 863 33.73 -13.44 6.78
C GLN A 863 33.91 -14.67 5.89
N THR A 864 33.19 -14.71 4.77
CA THR A 864 33.21 -15.78 3.77
C THR A 864 33.00 -15.19 2.38
N ASP A 865 33.51 -15.90 1.38
CA ASP A 865 33.26 -15.67 -0.05
C ASP A 865 31.90 -16.22 -0.53
N TYR A 866 31.05 -16.73 0.36
CA TYR A 866 29.68 -17.19 0.07
C TYR A 866 28.65 -16.21 0.63
N ILE A 867 28.07 -15.36 -0.21
CA ILE A 867 27.10 -14.33 0.20
C ILE A 867 25.70 -14.61 -0.34
N CYS A 868 24.70 -14.56 0.53
CA CYS A 868 23.29 -14.54 0.13
C CYS A 868 22.76 -13.12 0.19
N LEU A 869 22.28 -12.61 -0.94
CA LEU A 869 21.60 -11.33 -1.04
C LEU A 869 20.10 -11.52 -0.76
N GLY A 870 19.61 -10.85 0.29
CA GLY A 870 18.19 -10.77 0.59
C GLY A 870 17.81 -9.47 1.30
N LEU A 871 16.51 -9.18 1.37
CA LEU A 871 16.01 -8.02 2.11
C LEU A 871 15.49 -8.48 3.48
N PRO A 872 15.95 -7.91 4.61
CA PRO A 872 15.43 -8.28 5.93
C PRO A 872 13.93 -8.02 6.07
N GLU A 873 13.37 -7.09 5.28
CA GLU A 873 11.94 -6.83 5.22
C GLU A 873 11.16 -7.94 4.48
N SER A 874 11.83 -8.82 3.72
CA SER A 874 11.24 -10.00 3.08
C SER A 874 11.38 -11.23 3.98
N THR A 875 10.82 -11.12 5.18
CA THR A 875 10.90 -12.09 6.29
C THR A 875 10.58 -13.53 5.89
N VAL A 876 9.60 -13.74 5.02
CA VAL A 876 9.24 -15.07 4.50
C VAL A 876 10.36 -15.66 3.64
N ARG A 877 10.97 -14.87 2.74
CA ARG A 877 12.07 -15.32 1.86
C ARG A 877 13.31 -15.67 2.68
N LYS A 878 13.66 -14.82 3.66
CA LYS A 878 14.78 -15.09 4.57
C LYS A 878 14.59 -16.41 5.34
N LYS A 879 13.42 -16.61 5.97
CA LYS A 879 13.11 -17.86 6.70
C LYS A 879 13.14 -19.09 5.80
N ASP A 880 12.77 -18.94 4.54
CA ASP A 880 12.83 -20.02 3.56
C ASP A 880 14.27 -20.35 3.16
N PHE A 881 15.08 -19.32 2.86
CA PHE A 881 16.50 -19.47 2.58
C PHE A 881 17.27 -20.08 3.76
N ASP A 882 17.02 -19.65 5.00
CA ASP A 882 17.72 -20.14 6.19
C ASP A 882 17.57 -21.65 6.39
N LYS A 883 16.44 -22.25 5.96
CA LYS A 883 16.23 -23.72 5.98
C LYS A 883 17.12 -24.45 4.99
N ASP A 884 17.41 -23.81 3.86
CA ASP A 884 18.16 -24.39 2.75
C ASP A 884 19.65 -24.04 2.79
N ASN A 885 20.05 -23.08 3.62
CA ASN A 885 21.43 -22.63 3.79
C ASN A 885 22.32 -23.65 4.53
N LYS A 886 22.50 -24.82 3.93
CA LYS A 886 23.35 -25.90 4.46
C LYS A 886 24.84 -25.65 4.25
N VAL A 887 25.18 -24.69 3.38
CA VAL A 887 26.56 -24.40 2.96
C VAL A 887 27.18 -23.26 3.78
N GLY A 888 26.37 -22.51 4.53
CA GLY A 888 26.86 -21.43 5.37
C GLY A 888 27.10 -20.13 4.62
N PHE A 889 26.26 -19.82 3.61
CA PHE A 889 26.23 -18.49 3.01
C PHE A 889 25.97 -17.45 4.09
N GLN A 890 26.79 -16.41 4.15
CA GLN A 890 26.56 -15.25 5.00
C GLN A 890 25.43 -14.42 4.37
N TYR A 891 24.35 -14.21 5.12
CA TYR A 891 23.24 -13.36 4.69
C TYR A 891 23.65 -11.90 4.73
N PHE A 892 23.65 -11.25 3.57
CA PHE A 892 23.88 -9.82 3.43
C PHE A 892 22.54 -9.08 3.37
N PRO A 893 22.28 -8.13 4.29
CA PRO A 893 21.08 -7.29 4.23
C PRO A 893 21.20 -6.30 3.05
N GLY A 894 20.66 -6.71 1.90
CA GLY A 894 20.77 -6.01 0.62
C GLY A 894 20.39 -4.53 0.71
N LEU A 895 21.12 -3.69 -0.04
CA LEU A 895 20.74 -2.30 -0.24
C LEU A 895 19.38 -2.24 -0.92
N ARG A 896 18.61 -1.21 -0.57
CA ARG A 896 17.24 -1.06 -1.01
C ARG A 896 17.07 0.22 -1.81
N HIS A 897 16.05 0.25 -2.66
CA HIS A 897 15.59 1.44 -3.33
C HIS A 897 14.09 1.40 -3.60
N ASN A 898 13.43 2.56 -3.70
CA ASN A 898 12.03 2.66 -4.11
C ASN A 898 11.73 2.02 -5.48
N VAL A 899 12.78 1.84 -6.28
CA VAL A 899 12.79 1.09 -7.55
C VAL A 899 13.61 -0.18 -7.35
N GLY A 900 12.96 -1.34 -7.31
CA GLY A 900 13.56 -2.61 -6.86
C GLY A 900 14.86 -3.01 -7.57
N TRP A 901 14.91 -2.88 -8.91
CA TRP A 901 16.11 -3.22 -9.69
C TRP A 901 17.31 -2.32 -9.44
N ILE A 902 17.09 -1.07 -9.02
CA ILE A 902 18.16 -0.17 -8.58
C ILE A 902 18.72 -0.68 -7.25
N GLY A 903 17.86 -1.09 -6.32
CA GLY A 903 18.27 -1.68 -5.04
C GLY A 903 19.13 -2.94 -5.21
N CYS A 904 18.75 -3.83 -6.14
CA CYS A 904 19.57 -4.98 -6.52
C CYS A 904 20.92 -4.56 -7.10
N GLY A 905 20.95 -3.63 -8.07
CA GLY A 905 22.22 -3.13 -8.63
C GLY A 905 23.14 -2.48 -7.59
N LEU A 906 22.59 -1.65 -6.69
CA LEU A 906 23.31 -1.08 -5.57
C LEU A 906 23.88 -2.16 -4.63
N SER A 907 23.11 -3.23 -4.38
CA SER A 907 23.56 -4.35 -3.55
C SER A 907 24.74 -5.09 -4.17
N TYR A 908 24.69 -5.42 -5.47
CA TYR A 908 25.82 -6.03 -6.17
C TYR A 908 27.04 -5.10 -6.22
N LYS A 909 26.83 -3.81 -6.46
CA LYS A 909 27.89 -2.80 -6.41
C LYS A 909 28.55 -2.74 -5.02
N PHE A 910 27.76 -2.83 -3.94
CA PHE A 910 28.26 -2.91 -2.57
C PHE A 910 29.09 -4.17 -2.32
N ILE A 911 28.51 -5.35 -2.62
CA ILE A 911 29.16 -6.63 -2.35
C ILE A 911 30.51 -6.70 -3.07
N LEU A 912 30.55 -6.33 -4.34
CA LEU A 912 31.79 -6.39 -5.14
C LEU A 912 32.81 -5.33 -4.75
N ARG A 913 32.38 -4.13 -4.33
CA ARG A 913 33.29 -3.12 -3.76
C ARG A 913 33.91 -3.60 -2.45
N LYS A 914 33.11 -4.20 -1.57
CA LYS A 914 33.58 -4.75 -0.29
C LYS A 914 34.50 -5.96 -0.48
N ALA A 915 34.16 -6.87 -1.40
CA ALA A 915 35.02 -8.00 -1.77
C ALA A 915 36.37 -7.53 -2.34
N HIS A 916 36.37 -6.47 -3.16
CA HIS A 916 37.59 -5.85 -3.68
C HIS A 916 38.43 -5.21 -2.56
N GLU A 917 37.80 -4.48 -1.64
CA GLU A 917 38.44 -3.90 -0.44
C GLU A 917 39.10 -4.97 0.44
N GLN A 918 38.40 -6.08 0.67
CA GLN A 918 38.88 -7.23 1.44
C GLN A 918 39.79 -8.19 0.64
N LYS A 919 40.12 -7.85 -0.61
CA LYS A 919 41.05 -8.59 -1.50
C LYS A 919 40.64 -10.04 -1.76
N PHE A 920 39.33 -10.31 -1.87
CA PHE A 920 38.85 -11.62 -2.28
C PHE A 920 39.29 -11.93 -3.71
N LYS A 921 39.70 -13.18 -3.97
CA LYS A 921 40.09 -13.65 -5.31
C LYS A 921 38.88 -13.88 -6.20
N ASP A 922 37.80 -14.34 -5.58
CA ASP A 922 36.49 -14.54 -6.17
C ASP A 922 35.45 -14.49 -5.04
N ILE A 923 34.18 -14.31 -5.41
CA ILE A 923 33.06 -14.30 -4.47
C ILE A 923 31.84 -14.92 -5.12
N THR A 924 31.19 -15.83 -4.41
CA THR A 924 29.94 -16.49 -4.81
C THR A 924 28.76 -15.75 -4.18
N ILE A 925 27.86 -15.24 -5.01
CA ILE A 925 26.67 -14.53 -4.58
C ILE A 925 25.43 -15.29 -5.05
N CYS A 926 24.50 -15.58 -4.16
CA CYS A 926 23.17 -16.07 -4.50
C CYS A 926 22.07 -15.11 -4.02
N GLU A 927 20.90 -15.16 -4.64
CA GLU A 927 19.69 -14.50 -4.13
C GLU A 927 18.93 -15.45 -3.18
N ASP A 928 18.15 -14.90 -2.25
CA ASP A 928 17.36 -15.65 -1.26
C ASP A 928 16.23 -16.53 -1.86
N ASP A 929 16.01 -16.48 -3.19
CA ASP A 929 15.10 -17.36 -3.94
C ASP A 929 15.81 -18.38 -4.85
N VAL A 930 17.10 -18.64 -4.62
CA VAL A 930 17.83 -19.74 -5.26
C VAL A 930 17.24 -21.10 -4.88
N GLU A 931 17.10 -22.00 -5.86
CA GLU A 931 16.74 -23.40 -5.63
C GLU A 931 17.99 -24.28 -5.75
N PHE A 932 18.38 -24.90 -4.64
CA PHE A 932 19.53 -25.80 -4.59
C PHE A 932 19.13 -27.26 -4.89
N PHE A 933 19.56 -27.79 -6.04
CA PHE A 933 19.35 -29.20 -6.39
C PHE A 933 20.16 -30.14 -5.49
N SER A 934 19.75 -31.40 -5.32
CA SER A 934 20.40 -32.32 -4.37
C SER A 934 21.90 -32.55 -4.60
N ASP A 935 22.36 -32.45 -5.85
CA ASP A 935 23.75 -32.64 -6.28
C ASP A 935 24.50 -31.32 -6.55
N TRP A 936 23.86 -30.16 -6.30
CA TRP A 936 24.41 -28.86 -6.71
C TRP A 936 25.79 -28.58 -6.11
N LYS A 937 25.99 -28.91 -4.82
CA LYS A 937 27.21 -28.56 -4.09
C LYS A 937 28.40 -29.39 -4.57
N GLU A 938 28.21 -30.69 -4.81
CA GLU A 938 29.25 -31.56 -5.36
C GLU A 938 29.69 -31.05 -6.73
N ARG A 939 28.73 -30.71 -7.60
CA ARG A 939 29.01 -30.13 -8.92
C ARG A 939 29.70 -28.77 -8.78
N PHE A 940 29.23 -27.92 -7.88
CA PHE A 940 29.81 -26.60 -7.63
C PHE A 940 31.26 -26.69 -7.16
N ASP A 941 31.59 -27.63 -6.28
CA ASP A 941 32.95 -27.83 -5.79
C ASP A 941 33.91 -28.29 -6.90
N GLN A 942 33.47 -29.21 -7.75
CA GLN A 942 34.23 -29.64 -8.93
C GLN A 942 34.48 -28.47 -9.89
N ILE A 943 33.46 -27.63 -10.11
CA ILE A 943 33.57 -26.42 -10.95
C ILE A 943 34.58 -25.46 -10.32
N HIS A 944 34.44 -25.14 -9.04
CA HIS A 944 35.33 -24.21 -8.34
C HIS A 944 36.78 -24.69 -8.33
N GLU A 945 37.02 -25.99 -8.12
CA GLU A 945 38.36 -26.58 -8.22
C GLU A 945 38.93 -26.44 -9.64
N HIS A 946 38.12 -26.71 -10.67
CA HIS A 946 38.53 -26.51 -12.07
C HIS A 946 38.86 -25.04 -12.37
N LEU A 947 38.01 -24.10 -11.94
CA LEU A 947 38.21 -22.66 -12.14
C LEU A 947 39.45 -22.14 -11.42
N LYS A 948 39.80 -22.70 -10.25
CA LYS A 948 41.05 -22.37 -9.54
C LYS A 948 42.29 -22.86 -10.28
N THR A 949 42.24 -24.02 -10.94
CA THR A 949 43.39 -24.61 -11.64
C THR A 949 43.69 -23.96 -13.01
N LYS A 950 42.67 -23.42 -13.70
CA LYS A 950 42.83 -22.73 -15.01
C LYS A 950 43.37 -21.29 -14.94
N GLY A 951 43.54 -20.70 -13.75
CA GLY A 951 44.01 -19.32 -13.58
C GLY A 951 42.94 -18.25 -13.86
N GLN A 952 43.33 -16.99 -14.05
CA GLN A 952 42.43 -15.82 -14.22
C GLN A 952 41.76 -15.70 -15.62
N ASN A 953 41.67 -16.80 -16.37
CA ASN A 953 41.09 -16.79 -17.72
C ASN A 953 39.55 -16.97 -17.70
N TRP A 954 38.87 -16.40 -16.72
CA TRP A 954 37.42 -16.34 -16.61
C TRP A 954 37.00 -15.14 -15.76
N ASP A 955 35.82 -14.56 -16.03
CA ASP A 955 35.31 -13.41 -15.30
C ASP A 955 34.15 -13.77 -14.37
N ILE A 956 33.18 -14.56 -14.86
CA ILE A 956 31.98 -14.93 -14.10
C ILE A 956 31.65 -16.41 -14.34
N PHE A 957 31.34 -17.14 -13.28
CA PHE A 957 30.60 -18.39 -13.40
C PHE A 957 29.12 -18.13 -13.11
N ALA A 958 28.25 -18.42 -14.08
CA ALA A 958 26.81 -18.27 -13.93
C ALA A 958 26.16 -19.62 -13.63
N GLY A 959 25.60 -19.76 -12.43
CA GLY A 959 24.90 -20.97 -11.99
C GLY A 959 23.54 -21.16 -12.66
N LEU A 960 22.93 -20.06 -13.12
CA LEU A 960 21.67 -20.03 -13.85
C LEU A 960 21.63 -18.82 -14.78
N ILE A 961 21.23 -19.02 -16.04
CA ILE A 961 20.93 -17.93 -16.98
C ILE A 961 19.43 -17.92 -17.26
N ALA A 962 18.76 -16.87 -16.81
CA ALA A 962 17.31 -16.75 -16.91
C ALA A 962 16.87 -16.37 -18.32
N ASN A 963 17.67 -15.59 -19.06
CA ASN A 963 17.36 -15.17 -20.42
C ASN A 963 18.63 -15.07 -21.28
N LEU A 964 18.97 -16.13 -22.01
CA LEU A 964 20.13 -16.15 -22.89
C LEU A 964 19.90 -15.34 -24.17
N HIS A 965 20.81 -14.41 -24.50
CA HIS A 965 20.70 -13.59 -25.70
C HIS A 965 20.88 -14.42 -27.00
N ALA A 966 20.14 -14.07 -28.05
CA ALA A 966 20.25 -14.75 -29.35
C ALA A 966 21.65 -14.61 -29.96
N ASP A 967 22.30 -13.47 -29.74
CA ASP A 967 23.67 -13.19 -30.22
C ASP A 967 24.78 -13.73 -29.33
N THR A 968 24.47 -14.50 -28.27
CA THR A 968 25.50 -15.13 -27.43
C THR A 968 26.36 -16.07 -28.25
N ASN A 969 27.68 -15.95 -28.15
CA ASN A 969 28.64 -16.80 -28.83
C ASN A 969 29.26 -17.78 -27.84
N ILE A 970 29.37 -19.05 -28.26
CA ILE A 970 30.16 -20.04 -27.53
C ILE A 970 31.60 -19.92 -28.00
N LYS A 971 32.50 -19.62 -27.07
CA LYS A 971 33.94 -19.48 -27.34
C LYS A 971 34.68 -20.80 -27.21
N ALA A 972 34.35 -21.58 -26.18
CA ALA A 972 34.99 -22.84 -25.85
C ALA A 972 34.04 -23.73 -25.06
N ILE A 973 34.31 -25.03 -25.07
CA ILE A 973 33.64 -26.02 -24.22
C ILE A 973 34.71 -26.89 -23.57
N ASP A 974 34.84 -26.81 -22.25
CA ASP A 974 35.69 -27.67 -21.46
C ASP A 974 34.88 -28.86 -20.94
N LYS A 975 35.51 -30.05 -20.93
CA LYS A 975 34.90 -31.25 -20.36
C LYS A 975 35.36 -31.42 -18.91
N LEU A 976 34.41 -31.50 -18.00
CA LEU A 976 34.62 -31.84 -16.60
C LEU A 976 33.90 -33.17 -16.32
N ASP A 977 34.37 -33.97 -15.36
CA ASP A 977 33.83 -35.31 -15.14
C ASP A 977 32.31 -35.27 -14.85
N GLY A 978 31.49 -35.66 -15.84
CA GLY A 978 30.04 -35.75 -15.74
C GLY A 978 29.24 -34.58 -16.33
N PHE A 979 29.86 -33.46 -16.73
CA PHE A 979 29.18 -32.33 -17.40
C PHE A 979 30.15 -31.41 -18.15
N GLU A 980 29.60 -30.46 -18.93
CA GLU A 980 30.38 -29.54 -19.75
C GLU A 980 30.35 -28.13 -19.18
N LEU A 981 31.51 -27.47 -19.20
CA LEU A 981 31.67 -26.05 -18.93
C LEU A 981 31.65 -25.30 -20.25
N ILE A 982 30.70 -24.39 -20.41
CA ILE A 982 30.44 -23.68 -21.65
C ILE A 982 30.88 -22.23 -21.46
N HIS A 983 31.87 -21.79 -22.25
CA HIS A 983 32.35 -20.42 -22.24
C HIS A 983 31.54 -19.58 -23.22
N ILE A 984 30.91 -18.53 -22.71
CA ILE A 984 30.05 -17.60 -23.44
C ILE A 984 30.47 -16.15 -23.20
N ASP A 985 30.00 -15.24 -24.05
CA ASP A 985 30.30 -13.81 -23.99
C ASP A 985 29.19 -12.94 -23.39
N LYS A 986 28.02 -13.51 -23.07
CA LYS A 986 26.84 -12.78 -22.59
C LYS A 986 26.06 -13.59 -21.56
N MET A 987 25.54 -12.93 -20.53
CA MET A 987 24.69 -13.54 -19.52
C MET A 987 23.63 -12.58 -18.97
N VAL A 988 22.52 -13.13 -18.49
CA VAL A 988 21.44 -12.41 -17.82
C VAL A 988 20.85 -13.29 -16.73
N SER A 989 21.09 -12.93 -15.47
CA SER A 989 20.52 -13.51 -14.23
C SER A 989 21.49 -13.29 -13.06
N MET A 990 20.95 -13.04 -11.88
CA MET A 990 21.73 -12.80 -10.65
C MET A 990 21.59 -13.92 -9.61
N VAL A 991 20.76 -14.94 -9.87
CA VAL A 991 20.29 -15.94 -8.90
C VAL A 991 21.41 -16.67 -8.16
N LEU A 992 22.45 -17.13 -8.87
CA LEU A 992 23.69 -17.65 -8.27
C LEU A 992 24.83 -17.47 -9.25
N ASN A 993 25.83 -16.67 -8.90
CA ASN A 993 27.00 -16.44 -9.71
C ASN A 993 28.27 -16.38 -8.84
N THR A 994 29.38 -16.90 -9.36
CA THR A 994 30.73 -16.63 -8.82
C THR A 994 31.39 -15.55 -9.67
N TYR A 995 31.89 -14.49 -9.03
CA TYR A 995 32.57 -13.38 -9.70
C TYR A 995 34.07 -13.46 -9.41
N ASN A 996 34.91 -13.47 -10.44
CA ASN A 996 36.36 -13.37 -10.28
C ASN A 996 36.77 -11.92 -9.96
N ALA A 997 37.86 -11.72 -9.23
CA ALA A 997 38.40 -10.39 -8.95
C ALA A 997 38.65 -9.54 -10.22
N SER A 998 38.89 -10.16 -11.38
CA SER A 998 39.02 -9.46 -12.67
C SER A 998 37.78 -8.64 -13.06
N VAL A 999 36.58 -9.06 -12.63
CA VAL A 999 35.32 -8.44 -13.03
C VAL A 999 34.85 -7.36 -12.05
N PHE A 1000 35.36 -7.34 -10.80
CA PHE A 1000 34.90 -6.38 -9.78
C PHE A 1000 35.00 -4.92 -10.27
N PRO A 1001 36.12 -4.45 -10.85
CA PRO A 1001 36.22 -3.07 -11.34
C PRO A 1001 35.31 -2.77 -12.53
N LYS A 1002 34.87 -3.78 -13.29
CA LYS A 1002 33.92 -3.61 -14.39
C LYS A 1002 32.51 -3.38 -13.83
N VAL A 1003 32.06 -4.24 -12.91
CA VAL A 1003 30.71 -4.16 -12.33
C VAL A 1003 30.52 -2.91 -11.46
N MET A 1004 31.56 -2.50 -10.72
CA MET A 1004 31.51 -1.28 -9.88
C MET A 1004 31.23 0.01 -10.66
N LYS A 1005 31.46 0.03 -11.97
CA LYS A 1005 31.16 1.18 -12.85
C LYS A 1005 29.68 1.32 -13.19
N TRP A 1006 28.85 0.37 -12.77
CA TRP A 1006 27.40 0.47 -12.92
C TRP A 1006 26.88 1.78 -12.32
N ASN A 1007 26.07 2.51 -13.09
CA ASN A 1007 25.60 3.84 -12.76
C ASN A 1007 24.12 3.81 -12.39
N GLU A 1008 23.82 3.95 -11.12
CA GLU A 1008 22.46 3.98 -10.56
C GLU A 1008 21.59 5.15 -11.10
N ASN A 1009 22.20 6.20 -11.64
CA ASN A 1009 21.46 7.36 -12.17
C ASN A 1009 20.91 7.13 -13.58
N PHE A 1010 21.36 6.09 -14.29
CA PHE A 1010 20.80 5.73 -15.60
C PHE A 1010 19.55 4.85 -15.42
N ARG A 1011 18.38 5.49 -15.28
CA ARG A 1011 17.12 4.83 -14.84
C ARG A 1011 16.32 4.12 -15.96
N ASP A 1012 17.00 3.49 -16.92
CA ASP A 1012 16.35 2.64 -17.95
C ASP A 1012 16.44 1.14 -17.57
N PRO A 1013 15.35 0.50 -17.10
CA PRO A 1013 15.36 -0.89 -16.67
C PRO A 1013 15.62 -1.90 -17.80
N TYR A 1014 15.50 -1.50 -19.06
CA TYR A 1014 15.77 -2.42 -20.19
C TYR A 1014 17.24 -2.42 -20.59
N LYS A 1015 18.00 -1.41 -20.16
CA LYS A 1015 19.39 -1.20 -20.55
C LYS A 1015 20.37 -1.20 -19.38
N ASN A 1016 19.88 -0.98 -18.16
CA ASN A 1016 20.74 -0.70 -17.02
C ASN A 1016 20.39 -1.48 -15.75
N THR A 1017 19.58 -2.54 -15.82
CA THR A 1017 19.62 -3.52 -14.72
C THR A 1017 21.03 -4.11 -14.63
N ILE A 1018 21.47 -4.51 -13.44
CA ILE A 1018 22.88 -4.92 -13.23
C ILE A 1018 23.30 -6.07 -14.15
N ASP A 1019 22.38 -6.99 -14.44
CA ASP A 1019 22.57 -8.09 -15.37
C ASP A 1019 22.67 -7.64 -16.83
N ARG A 1020 21.86 -6.66 -17.26
CA ARG A 1020 21.96 -6.06 -18.60
C ARG A 1020 23.24 -5.24 -18.77
N PHE A 1021 23.65 -4.53 -17.72
CA PHE A 1021 24.93 -3.84 -17.72
C PHE A 1021 26.11 -4.80 -17.87
N ILE A 1022 26.05 -5.98 -17.24
CA ILE A 1022 27.05 -7.04 -17.40
C ILE A 1022 26.98 -7.65 -18.81
N GLU A 1023 25.79 -7.90 -19.35
CA GLU A 1023 25.57 -8.42 -20.71
C GLU A 1023 26.18 -7.54 -21.82
N ASP A 1024 26.20 -6.23 -21.59
CA ASP A 1024 26.74 -5.23 -22.51
C ASP A 1024 28.26 -5.02 -22.38
N GLN A 1025 28.93 -5.63 -21.41
CA GLN A 1025 30.39 -5.55 -21.30
C GLN A 1025 31.07 -6.31 -22.43
N THR A 1026 31.99 -5.64 -23.13
CA THR A 1026 32.88 -6.29 -24.10
C THR A 1026 33.99 -7.06 -23.39
N ASN A 1027 34.43 -8.17 -23.98
CA ASN A 1027 35.55 -8.99 -23.45
C ASN A 1027 35.29 -9.51 -22.03
N ILE A 1028 34.08 -10.04 -21.79
CA ILE A 1028 33.77 -10.82 -20.60
C ILE A 1028 33.76 -12.30 -20.95
N ASP A 1029 34.38 -13.14 -20.12
CA ASP A 1029 34.29 -14.58 -20.24
C ASP A 1029 33.42 -15.18 -19.13
N VAL A 1030 32.24 -15.65 -19.55
CA VAL A 1030 31.25 -16.23 -18.64
C VAL A 1030 31.22 -17.73 -18.84
N ILE A 1031 31.25 -18.48 -17.74
CA ILE A 1031 31.20 -19.93 -17.75
C ILE A 1031 29.86 -20.37 -17.18
N THR A 1032 29.18 -21.30 -17.84
CA THR A 1032 27.93 -21.90 -17.36
C THR A 1032 27.91 -23.40 -17.63
N THR A 1033 26.94 -24.12 -17.06
CA THR A 1033 26.67 -25.53 -17.38
C THR A 1033 25.37 -25.70 -18.15
N ALA A 1034 25.25 -26.79 -18.91
CA ALA A 1034 23.99 -27.26 -19.48
C ALA A 1034 23.76 -28.74 -19.06
N PRO A 1035 22.75 -29.04 -18.21
CA PRO A 1035 21.80 -28.12 -17.59
C PRO A 1035 22.47 -27.16 -16.58
N PHE A 1036 21.79 -26.05 -16.27
CA PHE A 1036 22.22 -25.08 -15.26
C PHE A 1036 22.44 -25.75 -13.89
N LEU A 1037 23.26 -25.11 -13.04
CA LEU A 1037 23.70 -25.67 -11.78
C LEU A 1037 22.63 -25.61 -10.69
N VAL A 1038 21.87 -24.52 -10.67
CA VAL A 1038 20.80 -24.27 -9.70
C VAL A 1038 19.49 -23.90 -10.41
N GLY A 1039 18.39 -23.98 -9.67
CA GLY A 1039 17.08 -23.52 -10.10
C GLY A 1039 16.72 -22.16 -9.51
N HIS A 1040 15.47 -21.76 -9.72
CA HIS A 1040 14.88 -20.53 -9.19
C HIS A 1040 13.54 -20.88 -8.55
N LYS A 1041 13.34 -20.54 -7.27
CA LYS A 1041 12.14 -20.89 -6.50
C LYS A 1041 10.92 -20.15 -7.04
N GLU A 1042 10.11 -20.85 -7.83
CA GLU A 1042 8.97 -20.30 -8.57
C GLU A 1042 7.81 -19.84 -7.68
N GLU A 1043 7.70 -20.42 -6.48
CA GLU A 1043 6.65 -20.19 -5.50
C GLU A 1043 6.77 -18.85 -4.78
N LEU A 1044 7.97 -18.28 -4.75
CA LEU A 1044 8.28 -16.99 -4.13
C LEU A 1044 7.89 -15.82 -5.05
N THR A 1045 7.78 -14.63 -4.45
CA THR A 1045 7.49 -13.38 -5.18
C THR A 1045 8.76 -12.56 -5.30
N SER A 1046 9.06 -12.09 -6.51
CA SER A 1046 10.20 -11.25 -6.83
C SER A 1046 10.15 -9.93 -6.07
N THR A 1047 11.21 -9.62 -5.32
CA THR A 1047 11.40 -8.34 -4.62
C THR A 1047 11.72 -7.19 -5.58
N LEU A 1048 12.25 -7.52 -6.77
CA LEU A 1048 12.55 -6.57 -7.86
C LEU A 1048 11.28 -6.04 -8.53
N TRP A 1049 10.36 -6.95 -8.83
CA TRP A 1049 9.27 -6.71 -9.79
C TRP A 1049 7.86 -6.92 -9.24
N GLY A 1050 7.73 -7.42 -8.01
CA GLY A 1050 6.44 -7.61 -7.33
C GLY A 1050 5.58 -8.76 -7.86
N PHE A 1051 6.12 -9.63 -8.71
CA PHE A 1051 5.39 -10.79 -9.28
C PHE A 1051 5.96 -12.14 -8.84
N LYS A 1052 5.17 -13.23 -8.93
CA LYS A 1052 5.67 -14.58 -8.63
C LYS A 1052 6.74 -15.04 -9.62
N ASN A 1053 7.80 -15.63 -9.09
CA ASN A 1053 8.97 -16.10 -9.81
C ASN A 1053 8.66 -17.10 -10.93
N SER A 1054 7.50 -17.75 -10.90
CA SER A 1054 6.98 -18.58 -12.02
C SER A 1054 6.92 -17.91 -13.40
N GLN A 1055 7.13 -16.58 -13.52
CA GLN A 1055 7.31 -15.93 -14.82
C GLN A 1055 8.67 -16.22 -15.46
N TYR A 1056 9.68 -16.60 -14.68
CA TYR A 1056 11.01 -16.90 -15.17
C TYR A 1056 11.13 -18.33 -15.71
N THR A 1057 10.20 -19.24 -15.38
CA THR A 1057 10.23 -20.65 -15.80
C THR A 1057 10.37 -20.82 -17.31
N ASP A 1058 9.52 -20.15 -18.09
CA ASP A 1058 9.52 -20.25 -19.55
C ASP A 1058 10.80 -19.63 -20.15
N LEU A 1059 11.29 -18.54 -19.55
CA LEU A 1059 12.53 -17.89 -19.98
C LEU A 1059 13.75 -18.78 -19.69
N ILE A 1060 13.80 -19.41 -18.52
CA ILE A 1060 14.86 -20.36 -18.13
C ILE A 1060 14.83 -21.59 -19.04
N ALA A 1061 13.64 -22.12 -19.34
CA ALA A 1061 13.48 -23.25 -20.26
C ALA A 1061 13.91 -22.90 -21.68
N ALA A 1062 13.51 -21.73 -22.20
CA ALA A 1062 13.94 -21.22 -23.49
C ALA A 1062 15.45 -20.99 -23.54
N SER A 1063 16.04 -20.43 -22.48
CA SER A 1063 17.48 -20.24 -22.34
C SER A 1063 18.24 -21.56 -22.34
N THR A 1064 17.72 -22.56 -21.63
CA THR A 1064 18.29 -23.91 -21.59
C THR A 1064 18.31 -24.52 -22.98
N LYS A 1065 17.19 -24.44 -23.72
CA LYS A 1065 17.09 -24.96 -25.08
C LYS A 1065 18.02 -24.23 -26.05
N LEU A 1066 18.04 -22.90 -26.01
CA LEU A 1066 18.90 -22.09 -26.88
C LEU A 1066 20.39 -22.36 -26.61
N LEU A 1067 20.78 -22.51 -25.35
CA LEU A 1067 22.15 -22.89 -24.97
C LEU A 1067 22.52 -24.25 -25.56
N GLN A 1068 21.64 -25.25 -25.42
CA GLN A 1068 21.84 -26.59 -25.98
C GLN A 1068 21.99 -26.57 -27.51
N GLU A 1069 21.14 -25.82 -28.21
CA GLU A 1069 21.22 -25.67 -29.68
C GLU A 1069 22.55 -25.04 -30.11
N LYS A 1070 22.97 -23.97 -29.44
CA LYS A 1070 24.26 -23.33 -29.70
C LYS A 1070 25.43 -24.26 -29.41
N VAL A 1071 25.38 -25.03 -28.32
CA VAL A 1071 26.40 -26.03 -27.96
C VAL A 1071 26.52 -27.10 -29.05
N SER A 1072 25.40 -27.65 -29.50
CA SER A 1072 25.37 -28.62 -30.60
C SER A 1072 25.94 -28.04 -31.89
N ALA A 1073 25.57 -26.80 -32.24
CA ALA A 1073 26.08 -26.13 -33.43
C ALA A 1073 27.59 -25.87 -33.35
N PHE A 1074 28.12 -25.48 -32.18
CA PHE A 1074 29.54 -25.29 -31.95
C PHE A 1074 30.34 -26.60 -32.11
N LYS A 1075 29.86 -27.69 -31.51
CA LYS A 1075 30.48 -29.02 -31.66
C LYS A 1075 30.48 -29.49 -33.11
N ALA A 1076 29.37 -29.36 -33.82
CA ALA A 1076 29.28 -29.74 -35.23
C ALA A 1076 30.25 -28.94 -36.12
N ARG A 1077 30.43 -27.63 -35.85
CA ARG A 1077 31.42 -26.80 -36.56
C ARG A 1077 32.86 -27.25 -36.28
N ASN A 1078 33.19 -27.56 -35.03
CA ASN A 1078 34.53 -28.03 -34.66
C ASN A 1078 34.82 -29.44 -35.18
N ASP A 1079 33.83 -30.35 -35.17
CA ASP A 1079 33.96 -31.69 -35.74
C ASP A 1079 34.16 -31.63 -37.26
N LYS A 1080 33.48 -30.70 -37.94
CA LYS A 1080 33.67 -30.43 -39.38
C LYS A 1080 35.06 -29.84 -39.69
N ALA A 1081 35.53 -28.89 -38.87
CA ALA A 1081 36.88 -28.34 -39.00
C ALA A 1081 37.98 -29.40 -38.70
N LEU A 1082 37.74 -30.34 -37.77
CA LEU A 1082 38.64 -31.46 -37.48
C LEU A 1082 38.63 -32.53 -38.58
N THR A 1083 37.51 -32.74 -39.27
CA THR A 1083 37.42 -33.67 -40.43
C THR A 1083 37.98 -33.07 -41.70
N GLU A 1084 37.82 -31.76 -41.95
CA GLU A 1084 38.47 -31.03 -43.06
C GLU A 1084 39.99 -30.91 -42.87
N ASN A 1085 40.49 -30.75 -41.63
CA ASN A 1085 41.94 -30.79 -41.37
C ASN A 1085 42.55 -32.20 -41.45
N ARG A 1086 41.77 -33.27 -41.22
CA ARG A 1086 42.22 -34.68 -41.43
C ARG A 1086 42.14 -35.15 -42.89
N SER A 1087 41.47 -34.40 -43.76
CA SER A 1087 41.42 -34.69 -45.20
C SER A 1087 42.41 -33.85 -46.03
N ASN A 1088 43.07 -32.87 -45.39
CA ASN A 1088 44.19 -32.11 -45.92
C ASN A 1088 45.56 -32.48 -45.29
N SER A 1089 45.60 -33.50 -44.43
CA SER A 1089 46.82 -34.17 -43.93
C SER A 1089 46.88 -35.58 -44.49
#